data_AF-A0AAW6K900-F1
#
_entry.id   AF-A0AAW6K900-F1
#
_cell.length_a   1.000
_cell.length_b   1.000
_cell.length_c   1.000
_cell.angle_alpha   90.00
_cell.angle_beta   90.00
_cell.angle_gamma   90.00
#
_symmetry.space_group_name_H-M   'P 1'
#
loop_
_entity.id
_entity.type
_entity.pdbx_description
1 polymer ?
#
loop_
_entity_poly.entity_id
_entity_poly.type
_entity_poly.pdbx_seq_one_letter_code
_entity_poly.pdbx_strand_id
1 'polypeptide(L)'
;MSEVMTPMSFEQLVEWVLQEKKKRGTVFGQHHAYRADGTHNRTMFGRTLETPIGPAAGPHTQMTQNIVAAYYAGSRFFELKTVQIMDGEELAACINRPCIKADDEGYNCEWSTELTVPQAMEEYIKAWFLLKVIAKEFGLGDMNGFQFNVSVGYDLAGIQSPKVDTFLNSMKHAEDTEIFKNCKAYLLEHADWFEYVTTEDIEQIPPEICNSVTLSTLHGCPPQEIERIAMYLLTEKGFHTFVKCNPTLLGYEFARKTMDEMGYDYIQFGDFHFKDDLQYEDAVPMLTRLMNTAKERNLEFGVKITNTFPVDVKQNELPSEEMYMSGKSLYPLSISLAAKLAKEFDGRLRISYSGGADYYNIERIVDAGIWPVTVATTLLKPGGYQRLTQMAKLLDKENAPFEKVDAESAGKLAEEAVKDPHHVKAMKPLPSRKMKKEVPLMDCFVAPCKEGCPIHQDITTYLQLVGEEKYEEAMEVITEKNPLPFITGTICAHNCMSKCTRNFYETPVHIREMKLKAAENGYEALLEKLPVPAVTKAGKAAVIGGGPAGMAAAYFLRKGGMEVTLFEAKESLGGVVRHVIPPFRISEDAIEKDAEILRKMQVDIHCNTKLESLEELKKQGYTKIVLAVGAPVQGSLKLESGMPKNALEFLAEFKQTDGKVSLGKHVVVIGGGNTAMDTARAAKRNAGVEHVYLIYRRTRRYMPADEEELVMALEDGVEFKELLSPVKLENGQLFCKVMQLSDYDVSGRRGVTETGETVWVPADTVIAAVGEKVPTDWYQANGLAVSEKGRLYVDEKTLKTSDDNVYAAGDGLYGPATVVEAIRDGRKVAEAIAGEVLACDFDKLAEEEKVYAKRGVLKEEQKETKEAGRCLGCSTICENCVEVCPNRANIAIQVPGMEKHQIIHVDYLCNECGNCKSFCPYSSAPYLDKFTLFETEADMENSKNQGFAVLDQETRRCKVRFFGKTFIWEPEKPAALPDGLGRMIETVCRDYSYLIR
;
A
#
# COMPACT_ATOMS: atom_id res chain seq x y z
N MET A 1 -24.08 -9.41 9.73
CA MET A 1 -24.00 -8.01 10.15
C MET A 1 -25.12 -7.31 9.42
N SER A 2 -25.55 -6.13 9.86
CA SER A 2 -26.75 -5.53 9.26
C SER A 2 -26.51 -5.04 7.83
N GLU A 3 -25.26 -4.90 7.35
CA GLU A 3 -24.89 -4.21 6.08
C GLU A 3 -25.48 -2.78 5.95
N VAL A 4 -26.17 -2.29 6.98
CA VAL A 4 -26.98 -1.07 6.98
C VAL A 4 -26.20 0.02 7.69
N MET A 5 -26.05 1.14 6.99
CA MET A 5 -25.58 2.38 7.61
C MET A 5 -26.75 3.10 8.24
N THR A 6 -26.65 3.37 9.54
CA THR A 6 -27.62 4.16 10.27
C THR A 6 -27.08 5.57 10.51
N PRO A 7 -27.71 6.61 9.93
CA PRO A 7 -27.34 8.01 10.18
C PRO A 7 -27.38 8.40 11.66
N MET A 8 -26.41 9.20 12.08
CA MET A 8 -26.40 9.78 13.43
C MET A 8 -27.37 10.96 13.51
N SER A 9 -27.85 11.24 14.73
CA SER A 9 -28.64 12.44 14.98
C SER A 9 -27.74 13.69 14.90
N PHE A 10 -28.34 14.87 14.70
CA PHE A 10 -27.56 16.11 14.63
C PHE A 10 -26.91 16.44 15.98
N GLU A 11 -27.61 16.16 17.07
CA GLU A 11 -27.18 16.32 18.45
C GLU A 11 -25.92 15.48 18.71
N GLN A 12 -25.98 14.19 18.35
CA GLN A 12 -24.86 13.26 18.47
C GLN A 12 -23.63 13.76 17.69
N LEU A 13 -23.82 14.29 16.48
CA LEU A 13 -22.75 14.83 15.64
C LEU A 13 -22.10 16.07 16.26
N VAL A 14 -22.89 17.02 16.77
CA VAL A 14 -22.40 18.24 17.44
C VAL A 14 -21.63 17.87 18.70
N GLU A 15 -22.20 17.01 19.55
CA GLU A 15 -21.55 16.54 20.78
C GLU A 15 -20.23 15.84 20.49
N TRP A 16 -20.20 14.92 19.52
CA TRP A 16 -18.96 14.24 19.13
C TRP A 16 -17.91 15.27 18.70
N VAL A 17 -18.22 16.14 17.75
CA VAL A 17 -17.25 17.13 17.22
C VAL A 17 -16.68 18.02 18.33
N LEU A 18 -17.53 18.58 19.18
CA LEU A 18 -17.10 19.48 20.25
C LEU A 18 -16.31 18.73 21.34
N GLN A 19 -16.79 17.57 21.78
CA GLN A 19 -16.12 16.80 22.82
C GLN A 19 -14.77 16.25 22.35
N GLU A 20 -14.69 15.73 21.12
CA GLU A 20 -13.44 15.24 20.56
C GLU A 20 -12.45 16.38 20.36
N LYS A 21 -12.90 17.52 19.82
CA LYS A 21 -12.03 18.69 19.65
C LYS A 21 -11.48 19.17 20.99
N LYS A 22 -12.32 19.28 22.02
CA LYS A 22 -11.93 19.73 23.35
C LYS A 22 -10.99 18.76 24.06
N LYS A 23 -11.28 17.45 24.01
CA LYS A 23 -10.53 16.43 24.77
C LYS A 23 -9.26 15.98 24.07
N ARG A 24 -9.25 15.95 22.73
CA ARG A 24 -8.22 15.28 21.92
C ARG A 24 -7.62 16.17 20.82
N GLY A 25 -8.19 17.35 20.57
CA GLY A 25 -7.71 18.26 19.52
C GLY A 25 -8.08 17.84 18.10
N THR A 26 -8.80 16.73 17.94
CA THR A 26 -9.17 16.12 16.66
C THR A 26 -10.66 16.29 16.36
N VAL A 27 -11.03 16.19 15.08
CA VAL A 27 -12.43 16.15 14.63
C VAL A 27 -12.61 14.88 13.82
N PHE A 28 -13.41 13.94 14.31
CA PHE A 28 -13.57 12.61 13.70
C PHE A 28 -12.19 12.02 13.37
N GLY A 29 -11.32 11.87 14.36
CA GLY A 29 -9.97 11.33 14.23
C GLY A 29 -9.03 12.05 13.25
N GLN A 30 -9.37 13.26 12.79
CA GLN A 30 -8.47 14.07 11.97
C GLN A 30 -7.58 14.94 12.88
N HIS A 31 -6.27 14.74 12.77
CA HIS A 31 -5.25 15.41 13.59
C HIS A 31 -4.77 16.75 13.04
N HIS A 32 -4.90 17.00 11.73
CA HIS A 32 -4.37 18.21 11.10
C HIS A 32 -5.53 19.02 10.51
N ALA A 33 -5.82 20.14 11.16
CA ALA A 33 -6.76 21.11 10.62
C ALA A 33 -6.13 21.86 9.43
N TYR A 34 -6.88 22.01 8.35
CA TYR A 34 -6.57 22.99 7.31
C TYR A 34 -7.33 24.28 7.56
N ARG A 35 -6.60 25.39 7.58
CA ARG A 35 -7.14 26.74 7.61
C ARG A 35 -6.95 27.36 6.23
N ALA A 36 -8.05 27.79 5.62
CA ALA A 36 -8.02 28.48 4.34
C ALA A 36 -7.47 29.90 4.47
N ASP A 37 -6.76 30.36 3.44
CA ASP A 37 -6.42 31.76 3.25
C ASP A 37 -7.46 32.46 2.36
N GLY A 38 -8.17 33.42 2.92
CA GLY A 38 -9.22 34.16 2.22
C GLY A 38 -8.71 35.07 1.09
N THR A 39 -7.39 35.28 0.98
CA THR A 39 -6.78 36.12 -0.07
C THR A 39 -6.86 35.51 -1.46
N HIS A 40 -6.95 34.18 -1.56
CA HIS A 40 -6.87 33.44 -2.82
C HIS A 40 -8.22 32.82 -3.25
N ASN A 41 -9.30 33.31 -2.65
CA ASN A 41 -10.66 32.84 -2.90
C ASN A 41 -11.03 32.88 -4.38
N ARG A 42 -11.68 31.81 -4.83
CA ARG A 42 -12.25 31.68 -6.17
C ARG A 42 -13.74 31.99 -6.13
N THR A 43 -14.31 32.29 -7.29
CA THR A 43 -15.76 32.37 -7.47
C THR A 43 -16.20 31.25 -8.41
N MET A 44 -17.25 30.55 -8.01
CA MET A 44 -17.88 29.50 -8.80
C MET A 44 -19.36 29.48 -8.48
N PHE A 45 -20.21 29.38 -9.50
CA PHE A 45 -21.67 29.36 -9.36
C PHE A 45 -22.21 30.56 -8.60
N GLY A 46 -21.58 31.73 -8.79
CA GLY A 46 -21.89 32.97 -8.08
C GLY A 46 -21.57 32.95 -6.58
N ARG A 47 -20.86 31.94 -6.08
CA ARG A 47 -20.50 31.77 -4.65
C ARG A 47 -18.98 31.73 -4.47
N THR A 48 -18.54 32.09 -3.28
CA THR A 48 -17.13 32.00 -2.86
C THR A 48 -16.70 30.53 -2.76
N LEU A 49 -15.44 30.25 -3.10
CA LEU A 49 -14.81 28.94 -2.94
C LEU A 49 -13.36 29.15 -2.52
N GLU A 50 -13.04 28.84 -1.26
CA GLU A 50 -11.71 29.08 -0.69
C GLU A 50 -10.64 28.21 -1.36
N THR A 51 -10.94 26.93 -1.64
CA THR A 51 -10.03 26.03 -2.36
C THR A 51 -10.82 25.18 -3.36
N PRO A 52 -10.30 24.86 -4.56
CA PRO A 52 -11.08 24.16 -5.58
C PRO A 52 -11.08 22.63 -5.42
N ILE A 53 -10.83 22.11 -4.22
CA ILE A 53 -10.64 20.68 -3.95
C ILE A 53 -11.69 20.12 -2.97
N GLY A 54 -12.04 18.85 -3.16
CA GLY A 54 -12.66 18.04 -2.10
C GLY A 54 -13.01 16.62 -2.54
N PRO A 55 -13.92 15.93 -1.85
CA PRO A 55 -14.27 14.56 -2.17
C PRO A 55 -15.20 14.46 -3.39
N ALA A 56 -15.03 13.41 -4.19
CA ALA A 56 -15.90 13.08 -5.32
C ALA A 56 -17.21 12.40 -4.87
N ALA A 57 -18.20 12.34 -5.76
CA ALA A 57 -19.43 11.55 -5.53
C ALA A 57 -19.06 10.08 -5.30
N GLY A 58 -19.07 9.67 -4.04
CA GLY A 58 -18.48 8.42 -3.59
C GLY A 58 -18.70 8.19 -2.11
N PRO A 59 -18.06 7.16 -1.52
CA PRO A 59 -18.31 6.79 -0.12
C PRO A 59 -17.96 7.92 0.88
N HIS A 60 -17.10 8.86 0.48
CA HIS A 60 -16.70 10.02 1.29
C HIS A 60 -17.76 11.12 1.43
N THR A 61 -18.84 11.09 0.65
CA THR A 61 -19.92 12.10 0.68
C THR A 61 -21.29 11.49 0.95
N GLN A 62 -21.35 10.35 1.65
CA GLN A 62 -22.60 9.72 2.04
C GLN A 62 -23.13 10.21 3.39
N MET A 63 -22.24 10.36 4.38
CA MET A 63 -22.62 10.66 5.76
C MET A 63 -22.02 11.99 6.23
N THR A 64 -22.67 12.65 7.18
CA THR A 64 -22.27 13.96 7.72
C THR A 64 -20.85 13.94 8.27
N GLN A 65 -20.49 12.93 9.06
CA GLN A 65 -19.15 12.81 9.64
C GLN A 65 -18.04 12.68 8.59
N ASN A 66 -18.35 12.12 7.42
CA ASN A 66 -17.40 11.98 6.31
C ASN A 66 -17.11 13.36 5.71
N ILE A 67 -18.17 14.13 5.45
CA ILE A 67 -18.11 15.49 4.91
C ILE A 67 -17.37 16.43 5.87
N VAL A 68 -17.67 16.35 7.17
CA VAL A 68 -17.02 17.15 8.22
C VAL A 68 -15.53 16.81 8.36
N ALA A 69 -15.17 15.52 8.35
CA ALA A 69 -13.77 15.10 8.37
C ALA A 69 -13.01 15.62 7.14
N ALA A 70 -13.63 15.55 5.95
CA ALA A 70 -13.04 16.07 4.71
C ALA A 70 -12.88 17.60 4.74
N TYR A 71 -13.84 18.36 5.29
CA TYR A 71 -13.74 19.81 5.45
C TYR A 71 -12.60 20.20 6.41
N TYR A 72 -12.54 19.53 7.56
CA TYR A 72 -11.50 19.78 8.57
C TYR A 72 -10.10 19.55 8.00
N ALA A 73 -9.94 18.57 7.11
CA ALA A 73 -8.69 18.27 6.41
C ALA A 73 -8.45 19.11 5.14
N GLY A 74 -9.35 20.03 4.77
CA GLY A 74 -9.09 21.02 3.71
C GLY A 74 -9.99 20.97 2.48
N SER A 75 -11.06 20.18 2.48
CA SER A 75 -12.06 20.24 1.39
C SER A 75 -12.90 21.50 1.46
N ARG A 76 -13.18 22.11 0.31
CA ARG A 76 -14.14 23.21 0.15
C ARG A 76 -15.11 23.02 -1.01
N PHE A 77 -14.88 22.05 -1.89
CA PHE A 77 -15.84 21.65 -2.93
C PHE A 77 -16.28 20.20 -2.71
N PHE A 78 -17.56 19.97 -2.47
CA PHE A 78 -18.10 18.63 -2.18
C PHE A 78 -19.04 18.18 -3.29
N GLU A 79 -18.64 17.13 -3.99
CA GLU A 79 -19.53 16.43 -4.92
C GLU A 79 -20.29 15.36 -4.15
N LEU A 80 -21.56 15.63 -3.88
CA LEU A 80 -22.40 14.77 -3.04
C LEU A 80 -22.77 13.50 -3.77
N LYS A 81 -22.91 12.40 -3.02
CA LYS A 81 -23.21 11.08 -3.58
C LYS A 81 -24.50 11.14 -4.40
N THR A 82 -24.49 10.45 -5.53
CA THR A 82 -25.62 10.41 -6.46
C THR A 82 -26.89 9.90 -5.79
N VAL A 83 -28.02 10.58 -6.02
CA VAL A 83 -29.37 10.09 -5.70
C VAL A 83 -30.09 9.62 -6.96
N GLN A 84 -30.96 8.61 -6.80
CA GLN A 84 -31.75 8.02 -7.90
C GLN A 84 -33.09 7.48 -7.35
N ILE A 85 -33.93 6.89 -8.22
CA ILE A 85 -35.22 6.30 -7.78
C ILE A 85 -35.01 5.13 -6.82
N MET A 86 -34.12 4.20 -7.19
CA MET A 86 -33.75 3.01 -6.41
C MET A 86 -32.73 3.38 -5.33
N ASP A 87 -33.15 3.28 -4.07
CA ASP A 87 -32.42 3.77 -2.89
C ASP A 87 -32.61 2.83 -1.68
N GLY A 88 -31.86 3.06 -0.60
CA GLY A 88 -32.00 2.29 0.64
C GLY A 88 -31.77 0.78 0.47
N GLU A 89 -32.64 -0.02 1.09
CA GLU A 89 -32.56 -1.50 1.08
C GLU A 89 -32.59 -2.10 -0.33
N GLU A 90 -33.35 -1.50 -1.26
CA GLU A 90 -33.46 -1.99 -2.63
C GLU A 90 -32.11 -1.89 -3.35
N LEU A 91 -31.45 -0.73 -3.24
CA LEU A 91 -30.11 -0.55 -3.81
C LEU A 91 -29.08 -1.41 -3.09
N ALA A 92 -29.11 -1.43 -1.75
CA ALA A 92 -28.16 -2.19 -0.95
C ALA A 92 -28.16 -3.69 -1.31
N ALA A 93 -29.35 -4.26 -1.58
CA ALA A 93 -29.50 -5.65 -2.04
C ALA A 93 -28.86 -5.94 -3.41
N CYS A 94 -28.60 -4.91 -4.23
CA CYS A 94 -27.94 -5.05 -5.53
C CYS A 94 -26.41 -4.89 -5.46
N ILE A 95 -25.85 -4.48 -4.32
CA ILE A 95 -24.41 -4.25 -4.15
C ILE A 95 -23.74 -5.51 -3.63
N ASN A 96 -22.90 -6.13 -4.45
CA ASN A 96 -22.11 -7.27 -4.00
C ASN A 96 -20.98 -6.81 -3.06
N ARG A 97 -20.90 -7.39 -1.85
CA ARG A 97 -19.91 -7.01 -0.83
C ARG A 97 -18.83 -8.07 -0.63
N PRO A 98 -17.57 -7.69 -0.36
CA PRO A 98 -17.07 -6.30 -0.26
C PRO A 98 -17.10 -5.59 -1.61
N CYS A 99 -17.44 -4.30 -1.61
CA CYS A 99 -17.66 -3.53 -2.83
C CYS A 99 -16.52 -2.58 -3.21
N ILE A 100 -15.45 -2.48 -2.41
CA ILE A 100 -14.28 -1.62 -2.65
C ILE A 100 -12.97 -2.40 -2.47
N LYS A 101 -12.05 -2.22 -3.42
CA LYS A 101 -10.64 -2.66 -3.32
C LYS A 101 -9.72 -1.53 -3.81
N ALA A 102 -8.84 -1.02 -2.95
CA ALA A 102 -7.97 0.12 -3.25
C ALA A 102 -6.47 -0.10 -2.96
N ASP A 103 -6.02 -1.36 -2.82
CA ASP A 103 -4.64 -1.71 -2.43
C ASP A 103 -3.56 -1.37 -3.45
N ASP A 104 -3.94 -1.12 -4.71
CA ASP A 104 -3.06 -0.61 -5.75
C ASP A 104 -3.80 0.35 -6.70
N GLU A 105 -4.56 -0.15 -7.68
CA GLU A 105 -5.66 0.59 -8.32
C GLU A 105 -6.84 0.73 -7.36
N GLY A 106 -7.80 1.59 -7.70
CA GLY A 106 -9.12 1.57 -7.08
C GLY A 106 -10.10 0.75 -7.94
N TYR A 107 -10.86 -0.11 -7.30
CA TYR A 107 -12.01 -0.80 -7.89
C TYR A 107 -13.21 -0.67 -6.97
N ASN A 108 -14.37 -0.44 -7.57
CA ASN A 108 -15.66 -0.51 -6.87
C ASN A 108 -16.75 -1.15 -7.74
N CYS A 109 -17.77 -1.73 -7.12
CA CYS A 109 -18.98 -2.21 -7.81
C CYS A 109 -20.26 -1.52 -7.32
N GLU A 110 -20.16 -0.55 -6.42
CA GLU A 110 -21.25 0.34 -6.01
C GLU A 110 -21.34 1.58 -6.93
N TRP A 111 -22.54 2.15 -7.11
CA TRP A 111 -22.74 3.32 -8.00
C TRP A 111 -23.49 4.51 -7.40
N SER A 112 -24.22 4.38 -6.29
CA SER A 112 -25.15 5.41 -5.77
C SER A 112 -25.25 5.39 -4.25
N THR A 113 -25.91 6.37 -3.64
CA THR A 113 -26.06 6.43 -2.19
C THR A 113 -26.87 5.24 -1.66
N GLU A 114 -26.33 4.54 -0.68
CA GLU A 114 -27.01 3.44 0.00
C GLU A 114 -28.07 3.93 1.00
N LEU A 115 -28.11 5.23 1.28
CA LEU A 115 -29.18 5.85 2.06
C LEU A 115 -30.43 6.00 1.22
N THR A 116 -31.60 6.11 1.86
CA THR A 116 -32.79 6.62 1.16
C THR A 116 -32.57 8.08 0.76
N VAL A 117 -33.23 8.55 -0.30
CA VAL A 117 -33.12 9.94 -0.77
C VAL A 117 -33.43 10.97 0.35
N PRO A 118 -34.47 10.78 1.19
CA PRO A 118 -34.68 11.65 2.36
C PRO A 118 -33.54 11.62 3.37
N GLN A 119 -32.99 10.44 3.69
CA GLN A 119 -31.84 10.34 4.60
C GLN A 119 -30.60 11.03 4.04
N ALA A 120 -30.32 10.88 2.75
CA ALA A 120 -29.21 11.57 2.10
C ALA A 120 -29.40 13.11 2.18
N MET A 121 -30.61 13.60 1.93
CA MET A 121 -30.97 15.01 2.11
C MET A 121 -30.69 15.49 3.54
N GLU A 122 -31.12 14.73 4.54
CA GLU A 122 -30.90 15.05 5.95
C GLU A 122 -29.41 15.13 6.29
N GLU A 123 -28.60 14.16 5.85
CA GLU A 123 -27.15 14.18 6.07
C GLU A 123 -26.48 15.41 5.43
N TYR A 124 -26.93 15.83 4.25
CA TYR A 124 -26.38 17.02 3.60
C TYR A 124 -26.80 18.31 4.31
N ILE A 125 -28.03 18.38 4.84
CA ILE A 125 -28.50 19.52 5.63
C ILE A 125 -27.75 19.58 6.97
N LYS A 126 -27.59 18.46 7.68
CA LYS A 126 -26.78 18.38 8.91
C LYS A 126 -25.34 18.84 8.66
N ALA A 127 -24.72 18.36 7.58
CA ALA A 127 -23.38 18.79 7.18
C ALA A 127 -23.32 20.29 6.90
N TRP A 128 -24.31 20.86 6.21
CA TRP A 128 -24.36 22.30 5.92
C TRP A 128 -24.25 23.16 7.18
N PHE A 129 -25.03 22.84 8.22
CA PHE A 129 -24.96 23.51 9.51
C PHE A 129 -23.62 23.29 10.20
N LEU A 130 -23.20 22.03 10.31
CA LEU A 130 -22.01 21.68 11.09
C LEU A 130 -20.74 22.28 10.48
N LEU A 131 -20.60 22.26 9.14
CA LEU A 131 -19.48 22.90 8.43
C LEU A 131 -19.41 24.39 8.72
N LYS A 132 -20.54 25.10 8.70
CA LYS A 132 -20.61 26.54 9.01
C LYS A 132 -20.19 26.84 10.43
N VAL A 133 -20.68 26.06 11.39
CA VAL A 133 -20.31 26.20 12.81
C VAL A 133 -18.82 25.98 12.97
N ILE A 134 -18.26 24.87 12.48
CA ILE A 134 -16.83 24.58 12.68
C ILE A 134 -15.90 25.50 11.89
N ALA A 135 -16.36 26.07 10.76
CA ALA A 135 -15.60 27.06 10.00
C ALA A 135 -15.19 28.24 10.88
N LYS A 136 -16.17 28.79 11.63
CA LYS A 136 -15.96 29.91 12.53
C LYS A 136 -15.41 29.47 13.88
N GLU A 137 -16.02 28.48 14.52
CA GLU A 137 -15.68 28.03 15.88
C GLU A 137 -14.23 27.54 15.98
N PHE A 138 -13.71 26.88 14.95
CA PHE A 138 -12.33 26.39 14.92
C PHE A 138 -11.39 27.24 14.07
N GLY A 139 -11.86 28.39 13.54
CA GLY A 139 -11.06 29.31 12.74
C GLY A 139 -10.49 28.70 11.45
N LEU A 140 -11.29 27.89 10.75
CA LEU A 140 -10.88 27.14 9.56
C LEU A 140 -11.11 27.89 8.24
N GLY A 141 -11.96 28.91 8.24
CA GLY A 141 -12.30 29.69 7.05
C GLY A 141 -13.61 30.47 7.22
N ASP A 142 -14.11 31.02 6.13
CA ASP A 142 -15.40 31.68 6.04
C ASP A 142 -16.55 30.66 6.08
N MET A 143 -17.65 30.99 6.78
CA MET A 143 -18.83 30.13 6.87
C MET A 143 -19.47 29.86 5.50
N ASN A 144 -19.22 30.70 4.50
CA ASN A 144 -19.69 30.58 3.13
C ASN A 144 -18.55 30.28 2.15
N GLY A 145 -17.36 29.90 2.64
CA GLY A 145 -16.17 29.62 1.85
C GLY A 145 -16.14 28.28 1.12
N PHE A 146 -17.21 27.49 1.21
CA PHE A 146 -17.32 26.15 0.62
C PHE A 146 -18.62 25.98 -0.18
N GLN A 147 -18.65 24.98 -1.06
CA GLN A 147 -19.80 24.70 -1.92
C GLN A 147 -20.11 23.21 -1.99
N PHE A 148 -21.40 22.90 -2.01
CA PHE A 148 -21.92 21.59 -2.38
C PHE A 148 -22.30 21.57 -3.86
N ASN A 149 -22.22 20.39 -4.44
CA ASN A 149 -22.65 20.09 -5.79
C ASN A 149 -23.36 18.75 -5.75
N VAL A 150 -24.69 18.75 -5.89
CA VAL A 150 -25.49 17.53 -5.79
C VAL A 150 -25.28 16.68 -7.04
N SER A 151 -25.40 15.36 -6.93
CA SER A 151 -25.41 14.48 -8.10
C SER A 151 -26.73 13.72 -8.21
N VAL A 152 -27.25 13.63 -9.43
CA VAL A 152 -28.45 12.86 -9.77
C VAL A 152 -28.14 11.95 -10.95
N GLY A 153 -28.74 10.76 -10.97
CA GLY A 153 -28.54 9.81 -12.07
C GLY A 153 -29.77 8.94 -12.28
N TYR A 154 -30.52 9.23 -13.35
CA TYR A 154 -31.61 8.41 -13.89
C TYR A 154 -32.04 8.98 -15.26
N ASP A 155 -33.09 8.44 -15.86
CA ASP A 155 -33.81 9.11 -16.95
C ASP A 155 -34.55 10.38 -16.48
N LEU A 156 -35.04 11.19 -17.42
CA LEU A 156 -35.74 12.43 -17.12
C LEU A 156 -37.00 12.18 -16.26
N ALA A 157 -37.73 11.10 -16.52
CA ALA A 157 -38.95 10.78 -15.78
C ALA A 157 -38.64 10.51 -14.29
N GLY A 158 -37.54 9.83 -14.01
CA GLY A 158 -37.07 9.60 -12.64
C GLY A 158 -36.58 10.85 -11.95
N ILE A 159 -35.89 11.74 -12.67
CA ILE A 159 -35.47 13.04 -12.13
C ILE A 159 -36.69 13.92 -11.82
N GLN A 160 -37.75 13.82 -12.63
CA GLN A 160 -39.04 14.48 -12.40
C GLN A 160 -39.93 13.78 -11.39
N SER A 161 -39.53 12.61 -10.86
CA SER A 161 -40.31 11.90 -9.86
C SER A 161 -40.46 12.77 -8.59
N PRO A 162 -41.57 12.67 -7.85
CA PRO A 162 -41.75 13.44 -6.62
C PRO A 162 -40.60 13.27 -5.63
N LYS A 163 -40.00 12.08 -5.56
CA LYS A 163 -38.86 11.76 -4.69
C LYS A 163 -37.63 12.62 -5.02
N VAL A 164 -37.17 12.58 -6.28
CA VAL A 164 -35.96 13.29 -6.71
C VAL A 164 -36.22 14.80 -6.87
N ASP A 165 -37.40 15.19 -7.32
CA ASP A 165 -37.77 16.61 -7.45
C ASP A 165 -37.82 17.30 -6.08
N THR A 166 -38.40 16.65 -5.07
CA THR A 166 -38.42 17.15 -3.68
C THR A 166 -37.01 17.30 -3.14
N PHE A 167 -36.12 16.34 -3.38
CA PHE A 167 -34.71 16.44 -3.01
C PHE A 167 -34.05 17.66 -3.65
N LEU A 168 -34.17 17.83 -4.97
CA LEU A 168 -33.57 18.96 -5.68
C LEU A 168 -34.11 20.31 -5.18
N ASN A 169 -35.42 20.44 -4.95
CA ASN A 169 -36.01 21.67 -4.43
C ASN A 169 -35.54 21.97 -3.01
N SER A 170 -35.51 20.96 -2.14
CA SER A 170 -35.09 21.11 -0.74
C SER A 170 -33.59 21.43 -0.64
N MET A 171 -32.75 20.81 -1.47
CA MET A 171 -31.33 21.15 -1.55
C MET A 171 -31.10 22.55 -2.13
N LYS A 172 -32.02 23.09 -2.94
CA LYS A 172 -31.95 24.47 -3.43
C LYS A 172 -32.37 25.48 -2.35
N HIS A 173 -33.38 25.14 -1.54
CA HIS A 173 -33.89 25.95 -0.42
C HIS A 173 -34.48 25.06 0.67
N ALA A 174 -33.79 24.92 1.80
CA ALA A 174 -34.11 23.92 2.83
C ALA A 174 -34.96 24.45 4.01
N GLU A 175 -35.29 25.74 4.04
CA GLU A 175 -35.90 26.44 5.19
C GLU A 175 -37.12 25.72 5.78
N ASP A 176 -37.97 25.15 4.92
CA ASP A 176 -39.21 24.51 5.33
C ASP A 176 -39.05 23.06 5.80
N THR A 177 -37.90 22.44 5.53
CA THR A 177 -37.63 21.06 5.94
C THR A 177 -37.53 20.94 7.46
N GLU A 178 -38.02 19.82 7.99
CA GLU A 178 -37.98 19.54 9.44
C GLU A 178 -36.54 19.51 9.95
N ILE A 179 -35.64 18.84 9.21
CA ILE A 179 -34.24 18.73 9.61
C ILE A 179 -33.52 20.09 9.65
N PHE A 180 -33.81 21.03 8.73
CA PHE A 180 -33.23 22.38 8.78
C PHE A 180 -33.67 23.12 10.04
N LYS A 181 -34.97 23.08 10.35
CA LYS A 181 -35.55 23.68 11.56
C LYS A 181 -34.97 23.08 12.83
N ASN A 182 -34.83 21.75 12.88
CA ASN A 182 -34.26 21.03 14.01
C ASN A 182 -32.78 21.38 14.22
N CYS A 183 -31.95 21.37 13.16
CA CYS A 183 -30.54 21.74 13.25
C CYS A 183 -30.37 23.17 13.76
N LYS A 184 -31.13 24.12 13.20
CA LYS A 184 -31.10 25.53 13.62
C LYS A 184 -31.54 25.70 15.07
N ALA A 185 -32.67 25.10 15.46
CA ALA A 185 -33.19 25.19 16.82
C ALA A 185 -32.21 24.60 17.85
N TYR A 186 -31.62 23.44 17.55
CA TYR A 186 -30.66 22.80 18.44
C TYR A 186 -29.41 23.66 18.65
N LEU A 187 -28.85 24.25 17.58
CA LEU A 187 -27.70 25.17 17.72
C LEU A 187 -28.05 26.43 18.51
N LEU A 188 -29.26 26.97 18.35
CA LEU A 188 -29.72 28.15 19.10
C LEU A 188 -29.90 27.85 20.59
N GLU A 189 -30.45 26.68 20.92
CA GLU A 189 -30.62 26.22 22.31
C GLU A 189 -29.27 26.03 23.01
N HIS A 190 -28.25 25.60 22.26
CA HIS A 190 -26.91 25.31 22.77
C HIS A 190 -25.86 26.35 22.32
N ALA A 191 -26.30 27.59 22.06
CA ALA A 191 -25.40 28.65 21.59
C ALA A 191 -24.29 28.97 22.62
N ASP A 192 -24.53 28.67 23.89
CA ASP A 192 -23.57 28.81 25.00
C ASP A 192 -22.42 27.78 24.98
N TRP A 193 -22.51 26.75 24.14
CA TRP A 193 -21.43 25.76 23.96
C TRP A 193 -20.29 26.28 23.10
N PHE A 194 -20.51 27.33 22.31
CA PHE A 194 -19.56 27.87 21.35
C PHE A 194 -18.83 29.10 21.91
N GLU A 195 -17.56 29.23 21.59
CA GLU A 195 -16.73 30.38 21.99
C GLU A 195 -16.81 31.52 20.96
N TYR A 196 -16.91 31.20 19.66
CA TYR A 196 -16.82 32.18 18.56
C TYR A 196 -18.07 32.26 17.69
N VAL A 197 -18.89 31.20 17.66
CA VAL A 197 -20.18 31.22 16.97
C VAL A 197 -21.23 31.89 17.86
N THR A 198 -21.92 32.90 17.31
CA THR A 198 -22.97 33.63 18.00
C THR A 198 -24.36 33.21 17.52
N THR A 199 -25.39 33.56 18.29
CA THR A 199 -26.79 33.40 17.89
C THR A 199 -27.10 34.09 16.55
N GLU A 200 -26.49 35.25 16.29
CA GLU A 200 -26.67 35.95 15.01
C GLU A 200 -26.08 35.16 13.84
N ASP A 201 -24.91 34.53 14.03
CA ASP A 201 -24.32 33.68 12.99
C ASP A 201 -25.21 32.47 12.68
N ILE A 202 -25.79 31.84 13.70
CA ILE A 202 -26.70 30.70 13.56
C ILE A 202 -28.00 31.14 12.84
N GLU A 203 -28.54 32.29 13.20
CA GLU A 203 -29.71 32.87 12.55
C GLU A 203 -29.47 33.15 11.07
N GLN A 204 -28.27 33.62 10.73
CA GLN A 204 -27.84 33.95 9.36
C GLN A 204 -27.41 32.74 8.52
N ILE A 205 -27.44 31.51 9.05
CA ILE A 205 -27.16 30.32 8.23
C ILE A 205 -28.18 30.25 7.08
N PRO A 206 -27.73 30.38 5.81
CA PRO A 206 -28.65 30.49 4.69
C PRO A 206 -29.34 29.16 4.39
N PRO A 207 -30.64 29.19 4.02
CA PRO A 207 -31.36 28.01 3.56
C PRO A 207 -30.97 27.55 2.16
N GLU A 208 -30.26 28.35 1.37
CA GLU A 208 -29.85 28.02 0.00
C GLU A 208 -28.62 27.12 -0.05
N ILE A 209 -28.80 25.82 0.23
CA ILE A 209 -27.69 24.86 0.39
C ILE A 209 -26.88 24.67 -0.89
N CYS A 210 -27.54 24.40 -2.03
CA CYS A 210 -26.88 24.03 -3.28
C CYS A 210 -27.56 24.64 -4.50
N ASN A 211 -26.78 25.22 -5.42
CA ASN A 211 -27.28 25.76 -6.69
C ASN A 211 -26.65 25.09 -7.92
N SER A 212 -25.95 23.97 -7.75
CA SER A 212 -25.36 23.20 -8.86
C SER A 212 -25.64 21.70 -8.82
N VAL A 213 -25.67 21.09 -9.99
CA VAL A 213 -25.92 19.65 -10.18
C VAL A 213 -24.87 19.04 -11.10
N THR A 214 -24.37 17.85 -10.75
CA THR A 214 -23.68 16.96 -11.69
C THR A 214 -24.58 15.83 -12.13
N LEU A 215 -24.91 15.83 -13.41
CA LEU A 215 -25.67 14.76 -14.06
C LEU A 215 -24.75 13.55 -14.26
N SER A 216 -25.01 12.50 -13.47
CA SER A 216 -24.39 11.19 -13.61
C SER A 216 -25.17 10.37 -14.63
N THR A 217 -24.62 10.18 -15.82
CA THR A 217 -25.25 9.42 -16.89
C THR A 217 -25.03 7.92 -16.69
N LEU A 218 -26.08 7.12 -16.83
CA LEU A 218 -25.97 5.66 -16.87
C LEU A 218 -25.22 5.22 -18.13
N HIS A 219 -24.48 4.11 -18.07
CA HIS A 219 -23.92 3.48 -19.26
C HIS A 219 -25.05 3.15 -20.25
N GLY A 220 -24.81 3.40 -21.53
CA GLY A 220 -25.83 3.23 -22.57
C GLY A 220 -26.94 4.30 -22.60
N CYS A 221 -26.85 5.38 -21.81
CA CYS A 221 -27.85 6.44 -21.82
C CYS A 221 -27.82 7.21 -23.16
N PRO A 222 -28.94 7.29 -23.91
CA PRO A 222 -28.97 7.96 -25.20
C PRO A 222 -28.57 9.44 -25.10
N PRO A 223 -27.79 9.98 -26.06
CA PRO A 223 -27.37 11.39 -26.03
C PRO A 223 -28.52 12.39 -25.92
N GLN A 224 -29.66 12.10 -26.55
CA GLN A 224 -30.84 12.95 -26.50
C GLN A 224 -31.47 12.95 -25.10
N GLU A 225 -31.36 11.86 -24.35
CA GLU A 225 -31.86 11.80 -22.97
C GLU A 225 -30.98 12.61 -22.03
N ILE A 226 -29.65 12.48 -22.18
CA ILE A 226 -28.67 13.31 -21.45
C ILE A 226 -28.95 14.79 -21.68
N GLU A 227 -29.15 15.18 -22.95
CA GLU A 227 -29.45 16.57 -23.31
C GLU A 227 -30.78 17.05 -22.71
N ARG A 228 -31.84 16.24 -22.77
CA ARG A 228 -33.16 16.59 -22.20
C ARG A 228 -33.08 16.83 -20.70
N ILE A 229 -32.34 15.99 -19.98
CA ILE A 229 -32.13 16.16 -18.53
C ILE A 229 -31.34 17.42 -18.24
N ALA A 230 -30.20 17.62 -18.90
CA ALA A 230 -29.36 18.80 -18.70
C ALA A 230 -30.12 20.09 -19.05
N MET A 231 -30.94 20.07 -20.11
CA MET A 231 -31.81 21.18 -20.48
C MET A 231 -32.84 21.46 -19.38
N TYR A 232 -33.52 20.44 -18.86
CA TYR A 232 -34.48 20.59 -17.76
C TYR A 232 -33.83 21.19 -16.50
N LEU A 233 -32.63 20.72 -16.13
CA LEU A 233 -31.88 21.25 -14.98
C LEU A 233 -31.52 22.74 -15.17
N LEU A 234 -31.13 23.14 -16.39
CA LEU A 234 -30.80 24.53 -16.71
C LEU A 234 -32.04 25.43 -16.83
N THR A 235 -33.10 24.98 -17.50
CA THR A 235 -34.22 25.85 -17.89
C THR A 235 -35.35 25.88 -16.88
N GLU A 236 -35.73 24.72 -16.33
CA GLU A 236 -36.87 24.60 -15.41
C GLU A 236 -36.42 24.68 -13.96
N LYS A 237 -35.32 23.99 -13.62
CA LYS A 237 -34.81 23.97 -12.24
C LYS A 237 -33.83 25.11 -11.95
N GLY A 238 -33.19 25.68 -12.96
CA GLY A 238 -32.25 26.79 -12.83
C GLY A 238 -31.00 26.43 -12.02
N PHE A 239 -30.41 25.26 -12.26
CA PHE A 239 -29.15 24.82 -11.65
C PHE A 239 -27.97 25.08 -12.58
N HIS A 240 -26.84 25.50 -12.02
CA HIS A 240 -25.55 25.33 -12.71
C HIS A 240 -25.32 23.83 -12.93
N THR A 241 -24.83 23.43 -14.10
CA THR A 241 -24.86 22.00 -14.47
C THR A 241 -23.52 21.50 -15.02
N PHE A 242 -23.04 20.40 -14.46
CA PHE A 242 -22.00 19.56 -15.06
C PHE A 242 -22.61 18.30 -15.65
N VAL A 243 -22.19 17.90 -16.85
CA VAL A 243 -22.51 16.59 -17.43
C VAL A 243 -21.30 15.68 -17.30
N LYS A 244 -21.49 14.49 -16.71
CA LYS A 244 -20.41 13.50 -16.57
C LYS A 244 -20.00 12.94 -17.94
N CYS A 245 -18.70 12.90 -18.20
CA CYS A 245 -18.11 12.33 -19.41
C CYS A 245 -17.08 11.25 -19.05
N ASN A 246 -17.22 10.08 -19.68
CA ASN A 246 -16.36 8.92 -19.46
C ASN A 246 -15.25 8.82 -20.53
N PRO A 247 -14.08 8.22 -20.22
CA PRO A 247 -13.00 7.98 -21.17
C PRO A 247 -13.37 7.11 -22.37
N THR A 248 -14.55 6.49 -22.38
CA THR A 248 -15.10 5.80 -23.56
C THR A 248 -15.13 6.71 -24.79
N LEU A 249 -15.23 8.03 -24.61
CA LEU A 249 -15.08 9.06 -25.65
C LEU A 249 -13.72 9.11 -26.37
N LEU A 250 -12.70 8.42 -25.85
CA LEU A 250 -11.39 8.29 -26.49
C LEU A 250 -11.36 7.15 -27.54
N GLY A 251 -12.29 6.21 -27.46
CA GLY A 251 -12.31 5.00 -28.27
C GLY A 251 -11.49 3.84 -27.69
N TYR A 252 -11.93 2.62 -28.00
CA TYR A 252 -11.37 1.38 -27.44
C TYR A 252 -9.88 1.22 -27.74
N GLU A 253 -9.47 1.44 -28.99
CA GLU A 253 -8.08 1.27 -29.43
C GLU A 253 -7.10 2.19 -28.67
N PHE A 254 -7.50 3.44 -28.42
CA PHE A 254 -6.69 4.38 -27.64
C PHE A 254 -6.55 3.89 -26.20
N ALA A 255 -7.67 3.51 -25.57
CA ALA A 255 -7.66 3.06 -24.18
C ALA A 255 -6.85 1.78 -24.00
N ARG A 256 -7.06 0.77 -24.86
CA ARG A 256 -6.34 -0.51 -24.79
C ARG A 256 -4.85 -0.32 -24.98
N LYS A 257 -4.45 0.40 -26.04
CA LYS A 257 -3.03 0.71 -26.31
C LYS A 257 -2.37 1.40 -25.12
N THR A 258 -3.00 2.45 -24.59
CA THR A 258 -2.47 3.22 -23.46
C THR A 258 -2.27 2.34 -22.22
N MET A 259 -3.27 1.52 -21.88
CA MET A 259 -3.19 0.62 -20.72
C MET A 259 -2.10 -0.46 -20.90
N ASP A 260 -1.92 -0.99 -22.12
CA ASP A 260 -0.85 -1.97 -22.41
C ASP A 260 0.55 -1.36 -22.29
N GLU A 261 0.77 -0.18 -22.87
CA GLU A 261 2.06 0.53 -22.81
C GLU A 261 2.49 0.85 -21.37
N MET A 262 1.51 1.06 -20.49
CA MET A 262 1.73 1.35 -19.07
C MET A 262 1.84 0.10 -18.17
N GLY A 263 1.71 -1.10 -18.73
CA GLY A 263 1.85 -2.37 -18.01
C GLY A 263 0.56 -2.88 -17.33
N TYR A 264 -0.60 -2.32 -17.69
CA TYR A 264 -1.94 -2.77 -17.29
C TYR A 264 -2.57 -3.77 -18.29
N ASP A 265 -1.73 -4.58 -18.92
CA ASP A 265 -2.09 -5.63 -19.89
C ASP A 265 -3.05 -6.70 -19.33
N TYR A 266 -3.09 -6.84 -18.01
CA TYR A 266 -3.97 -7.77 -17.32
C TYR A 266 -5.37 -7.23 -17.06
N ILE A 267 -5.59 -5.91 -17.12
CA ILE A 267 -6.92 -5.32 -16.93
C ILE A 267 -7.75 -5.60 -18.19
N GLN A 268 -8.86 -6.31 -18.03
CA GLN A 268 -9.71 -6.74 -19.14
C GLN A 268 -10.92 -5.80 -19.29
N PHE A 269 -11.19 -5.38 -20.52
CA PHE A 269 -12.41 -4.65 -20.90
C PHE A 269 -12.64 -4.80 -22.40
N GLY A 270 -13.89 -4.91 -22.82
CA GLY A 270 -14.27 -4.99 -24.24
C GLY A 270 -14.60 -3.64 -24.87
N ASP A 271 -15.03 -3.65 -26.13
CA ASP A 271 -15.46 -2.46 -26.87
C ASP A 271 -16.95 -2.09 -26.69
N PHE A 272 -17.70 -2.87 -25.89
CA PHE A 272 -19.13 -2.70 -25.67
C PHE A 272 -19.48 -1.30 -25.16
N HIS A 273 -18.92 -0.89 -24.01
CA HIS A 273 -19.14 0.44 -23.42
C HIS A 273 -18.71 1.58 -24.34
N PHE A 274 -17.69 1.35 -25.18
CA PHE A 274 -17.23 2.36 -26.14
C PHE A 274 -18.23 2.58 -27.28
N LYS A 275 -19.06 1.59 -27.60
CA LYS A 275 -20.09 1.68 -28.65
C LYS A 275 -21.45 2.11 -28.12
N ASP A 276 -21.75 1.77 -26.87
CA ASP A 276 -23.06 1.98 -26.25
C ASP A 276 -23.16 3.33 -25.51
N ASP A 277 -22.07 3.80 -24.90
CA ASP A 277 -22.04 5.10 -24.22
C ASP A 277 -22.16 6.28 -25.21
N LEU A 278 -22.28 7.50 -24.66
CA LEU A 278 -22.21 8.76 -25.41
C LEU A 278 -21.02 8.77 -26.37
N GLN A 279 -21.30 8.92 -27.66
CA GLN A 279 -20.30 9.01 -28.72
C GLN A 279 -19.76 10.43 -28.86
N TYR A 280 -18.49 10.57 -29.28
CA TYR A 280 -17.83 11.87 -29.38
C TYR A 280 -18.51 12.80 -30.40
N GLU A 281 -18.98 12.25 -31.52
CA GLU A 281 -19.71 12.98 -32.57
C GLU A 281 -21.07 13.53 -32.12
N ASP A 282 -21.71 12.87 -31.14
CA ASP A 282 -22.96 13.34 -30.51
C ASP A 282 -22.70 14.31 -29.35
N ALA A 283 -21.62 14.07 -28.59
CA ALA A 283 -21.25 14.86 -27.44
C ALA A 283 -20.96 16.32 -27.82
N VAL A 284 -20.18 16.56 -28.88
CA VAL A 284 -19.74 17.92 -29.23
C VAL A 284 -20.91 18.85 -29.56
N PRO A 285 -21.86 18.48 -30.45
CA PRO A 285 -23.04 19.30 -30.72
C PRO A 285 -23.93 19.50 -29.49
N MET A 286 -24.15 18.45 -28.69
CA MET A 286 -24.95 18.52 -27.46
C MET A 286 -24.36 19.51 -26.45
N LEU A 287 -23.08 19.37 -26.13
CA LEU A 287 -22.38 20.24 -25.19
C LEU A 287 -22.38 21.69 -25.67
N THR A 288 -22.22 21.93 -26.98
CA THR A 288 -22.31 23.28 -27.57
C THR A 288 -23.67 23.92 -27.32
N ARG A 289 -24.77 23.18 -27.51
CA ARG A 289 -26.13 23.68 -27.25
C ARG A 289 -26.34 23.98 -25.78
N LEU A 290 -25.93 23.08 -24.88
CA LEU A 290 -26.07 23.27 -23.43
C LEU A 290 -25.26 24.47 -22.91
N MET A 291 -24.04 24.68 -23.43
CA MET A 291 -23.23 25.88 -23.13
C MET A 291 -23.97 27.17 -23.51
N ASN A 292 -24.60 27.20 -24.69
CA ASN A 292 -25.35 28.37 -25.16
C ASN A 292 -26.59 28.61 -24.29
N THR A 293 -27.38 27.57 -23.99
CA THR A 293 -28.56 27.69 -23.11
C THR A 293 -28.17 28.20 -21.72
N ALA A 294 -27.10 27.65 -21.12
CA ALA A 294 -26.65 28.09 -19.81
C ALA A 294 -26.29 29.58 -19.82
N LYS A 295 -25.59 30.04 -20.86
CA LYS A 295 -25.28 31.46 -21.06
C LYS A 295 -26.53 32.32 -21.18
N GLU A 296 -27.54 31.90 -21.94
CA GLU A 296 -28.83 32.61 -22.07
C GLU A 296 -29.59 32.71 -20.74
N ARG A 297 -29.39 31.75 -19.83
CA ARG A 297 -30.02 31.69 -18.51
C ARG A 297 -29.15 32.30 -17.39
N ASN A 298 -27.99 32.89 -17.70
CA ASN A 298 -26.99 33.35 -16.72
C ASN A 298 -26.56 32.25 -15.73
N LEU A 299 -26.47 31.02 -16.23
CA LEU A 299 -25.98 29.85 -15.52
C LEU A 299 -24.62 29.44 -16.06
N GLU A 300 -23.91 28.64 -15.28
CA GLU A 300 -22.64 28.05 -15.68
C GLU A 300 -22.87 26.59 -16.08
N PHE A 301 -22.15 26.17 -17.12
CA PHE A 301 -22.19 24.81 -17.64
C PHE A 301 -20.78 24.29 -17.89
N GLY A 302 -20.60 22.99 -17.70
CA GLY A 302 -19.37 22.31 -18.06
C GLY A 302 -19.53 20.80 -18.11
N VAL A 303 -18.39 20.11 -18.12
CA VAL A 303 -18.33 18.66 -18.00
C VAL A 303 -17.60 18.23 -16.73
N LYS A 304 -17.98 17.06 -16.23
CA LYS A 304 -17.27 16.34 -15.18
C LYS A 304 -16.50 15.18 -15.81
N ILE A 305 -15.17 15.22 -15.81
CA ILE A 305 -14.36 14.06 -16.18
C ILE A 305 -14.47 13.04 -15.05
N THR A 306 -14.96 11.85 -15.40
CA THR A 306 -15.33 10.79 -14.45
C THR A 306 -14.23 10.40 -13.47
N ASN A 307 -14.66 9.83 -12.36
CA ASN A 307 -13.85 9.16 -11.35
C ASN A 307 -13.69 7.65 -11.60
N THR A 308 -14.38 7.08 -12.59
CA THR A 308 -14.45 5.62 -12.83
C THR A 308 -14.40 5.23 -14.31
N PHE A 309 -13.92 4.02 -14.61
CA PHE A 309 -13.90 3.40 -15.94
C PHE A 309 -14.28 1.91 -15.84
N PRO A 310 -15.27 1.42 -16.62
CA PRO A 310 -15.77 0.05 -16.49
C PRO A 310 -14.74 -0.99 -16.98
N VAL A 311 -14.58 -2.07 -16.23
CA VAL A 311 -13.66 -3.20 -16.51
C VAL A 311 -14.27 -4.52 -16.04
N ASP A 312 -13.86 -5.64 -16.64
CA ASP A 312 -14.30 -6.97 -16.25
C ASP A 312 -13.61 -7.45 -14.96
N VAL A 313 -14.32 -8.22 -14.15
CA VAL A 313 -13.72 -8.99 -13.05
C VAL A 313 -13.17 -10.31 -13.58
N LYS A 314 -11.84 -10.45 -13.62
CA LYS A 314 -11.18 -11.69 -14.12
C LYS A 314 -10.22 -12.32 -13.11
N GLN A 315 -9.93 -11.65 -12.00
CA GLN A 315 -9.02 -12.11 -10.96
C GLN A 315 -9.70 -12.23 -9.59
N ASN A 316 -11.03 -12.29 -9.55
CA ASN A 316 -11.84 -12.31 -8.33
C ASN A 316 -11.55 -11.10 -7.43
N GLU A 317 -11.36 -9.93 -8.04
CA GLU A 317 -11.04 -8.68 -7.36
C GLU A 317 -12.18 -8.25 -6.42
N LEU A 318 -13.40 -8.35 -6.92
CA LEU A 318 -14.66 -8.07 -6.24
C LEU A 318 -15.68 -9.17 -6.60
N PRO A 319 -16.72 -9.40 -5.79
CA PRO A 319 -17.74 -10.42 -6.06
C PRO A 319 -18.76 -9.96 -7.10
N SER A 320 -18.31 -9.53 -8.28
CA SER A 320 -19.15 -9.09 -9.40
C SER A 320 -18.61 -9.59 -10.74
N GLU A 321 -19.37 -9.41 -11.83
CA GLU A 321 -18.89 -9.71 -13.20
C GLU A 321 -18.15 -8.51 -13.82
N GLU A 322 -18.61 -7.30 -13.49
CA GLU A 322 -18.03 -6.02 -13.89
C GLU A 322 -17.69 -5.19 -12.64
N MET A 323 -16.68 -4.32 -12.74
CA MET A 323 -16.31 -3.35 -11.72
C MET A 323 -15.82 -2.04 -12.36
N TYR A 324 -15.66 -1.01 -11.54
CA TYR A 324 -15.25 0.33 -11.96
C TYR A 324 -13.82 0.63 -11.49
N MET A 325 -12.89 0.72 -12.44
CA MET A 325 -11.51 1.11 -12.21
C MET A 325 -11.38 2.62 -11.93
N SER A 326 -10.57 2.98 -10.94
CA SER A 326 -10.29 4.36 -10.52
C SER A 326 -8.86 4.52 -10.00
N GLY A 327 -8.49 5.75 -9.63
CA GLY A 327 -7.18 6.08 -9.08
C GLY A 327 -6.09 6.21 -10.15
N LYS A 328 -4.84 5.85 -9.81
CA LYS A 328 -3.67 6.10 -10.67
C LYS A 328 -3.78 5.50 -12.08
N SER A 329 -4.46 4.38 -12.23
CA SER A 329 -4.66 3.71 -13.53
C SER A 329 -5.64 4.46 -14.45
N LEU A 330 -6.52 5.29 -13.89
CA LEU A 330 -7.49 6.08 -14.65
C LEU A 330 -6.92 7.43 -15.12
N TYR A 331 -5.91 7.96 -14.43
CA TYR A 331 -5.35 9.29 -14.70
C TYR A 331 -4.99 9.51 -16.19
N PRO A 332 -4.24 8.63 -16.87
CA PRO A 332 -3.82 8.83 -18.27
C PRO A 332 -5.00 8.95 -19.24
N LEU A 333 -6.04 8.13 -19.04
CA LEU A 333 -7.25 8.18 -19.86
C LEU A 333 -8.08 9.44 -19.57
N SER A 334 -8.27 9.77 -18.30
CA SER A 334 -9.09 10.92 -17.90
C SER A 334 -8.46 12.26 -18.29
N ILE A 335 -7.14 12.44 -18.09
CA ILE A 335 -6.45 13.67 -18.50
C ILE A 335 -6.36 13.79 -20.03
N SER A 336 -6.23 12.66 -20.76
CA SER A 336 -6.29 12.65 -22.23
C SER A 336 -7.66 13.09 -22.74
N LEU A 337 -8.75 12.67 -22.09
CA LEU A 337 -10.09 13.13 -22.44
C LEU A 337 -10.25 14.63 -22.15
N ALA A 338 -9.76 15.10 -21.00
CA ALA A 338 -9.79 16.52 -20.65
C ALA A 338 -9.04 17.36 -21.70
N ALA A 339 -7.85 16.92 -22.13
CA ALA A 339 -7.07 17.58 -23.18
C ALA A 339 -7.81 17.59 -24.54
N LYS A 340 -8.42 16.47 -24.92
CA LYS A 340 -9.21 16.34 -26.16
C LYS A 340 -10.39 17.31 -26.18
N LEU A 341 -11.14 17.40 -25.08
CA LEU A 341 -12.26 18.33 -24.94
C LEU A 341 -11.80 19.79 -24.85
N ALA A 342 -10.73 20.08 -24.12
CA ALA A 342 -10.16 21.42 -24.06
C ALA A 342 -9.77 21.92 -25.45
N LYS A 343 -9.16 21.06 -26.28
CA LYS A 343 -8.82 21.39 -27.66
C LYS A 343 -10.05 21.62 -28.55
N GLU A 344 -11.05 20.76 -28.45
CA GLU A 344 -12.28 20.84 -29.26
C GLU A 344 -13.06 22.13 -29.02
N PHE A 345 -13.12 22.58 -27.76
CA PHE A 345 -13.88 23.76 -27.37
C PHE A 345 -13.04 25.04 -27.27
N ASP A 346 -11.78 25.02 -27.69
CA ASP A 346 -10.82 26.13 -27.57
C ASP A 346 -10.71 26.64 -26.11
N GLY A 347 -10.68 25.69 -25.17
CA GLY A 347 -10.59 25.92 -23.73
C GLY A 347 -11.85 26.49 -23.06
N ARG A 348 -12.90 26.84 -23.81
CA ARG A 348 -14.10 27.52 -23.28
C ARG A 348 -15.02 26.61 -22.46
N LEU A 349 -14.96 25.30 -22.69
CA LEU A 349 -15.74 24.34 -21.92
C LEU A 349 -15.13 24.19 -20.53
N ARG A 350 -15.89 24.51 -19.48
CA ARG A 350 -15.44 24.34 -18.11
C ARG A 350 -15.34 22.86 -17.76
N ILE A 351 -14.26 22.47 -17.10
CA ILE A 351 -14.00 21.07 -16.73
C ILE A 351 -13.84 20.94 -15.22
N SER A 352 -14.76 20.18 -14.61
CA SER A 352 -14.55 19.56 -13.29
C SER A 352 -13.86 18.21 -13.47
N TYR A 353 -12.95 17.86 -12.58
CA TYR A 353 -12.07 16.70 -12.76
C TYR A 353 -12.09 15.76 -11.57
N SER A 354 -11.86 14.46 -11.81
CA SER A 354 -11.64 13.50 -10.73
C SER A 354 -10.67 12.38 -11.05
N GLY A 355 -10.67 11.87 -12.28
CA GLY A 355 -9.91 10.67 -12.68
C GLY A 355 -8.44 10.69 -12.27
N GLY A 356 -8.10 9.98 -11.19
CA GLY A 356 -6.73 9.77 -10.73
C GLY A 356 -5.96 11.01 -10.25
N ALA A 357 -6.66 12.09 -9.88
CA ALA A 357 -6.00 13.24 -9.26
C ALA A 357 -5.49 12.93 -7.84
N ASP A 358 -4.26 13.37 -7.53
CA ASP A 358 -3.63 13.28 -6.22
C ASP A 358 -2.58 14.39 -6.01
N TYR A 359 -1.80 14.30 -4.93
CA TYR A 359 -0.76 15.27 -4.59
C TYR A 359 0.25 15.55 -5.72
N TYR A 360 0.62 14.55 -6.54
CA TYR A 360 1.70 14.67 -7.52
C TYR A 360 1.28 15.35 -8.84
N ASN A 361 -0.02 15.47 -9.08
CA ASN A 361 -0.56 16.05 -10.32
C ASN A 361 -1.55 17.19 -10.11
N ILE A 362 -2.16 17.33 -8.92
CA ILE A 362 -3.26 18.27 -8.71
C ILE A 362 -2.92 19.72 -8.99
N GLU A 363 -1.72 20.17 -8.60
CA GLU A 363 -1.28 21.54 -8.87
C GLU A 363 -1.26 21.81 -10.38
N ARG A 364 -0.65 20.91 -11.17
CA ARG A 364 -0.57 21.05 -12.62
C ARG A 364 -1.95 20.95 -13.30
N ILE A 365 -2.86 20.13 -12.78
CA ILE A 365 -4.24 20.04 -13.26
C ILE A 365 -4.96 21.39 -13.07
N VAL A 366 -4.87 21.96 -11.86
CA VAL A 366 -5.53 23.24 -11.54
C VAL A 366 -4.89 24.39 -12.32
N ASP A 367 -3.57 24.40 -12.46
CA ASP A 367 -2.82 25.40 -13.25
C ASP A 367 -3.17 25.36 -14.74
N ALA A 368 -3.57 24.19 -15.27
CA ALA A 368 -4.11 24.06 -16.62
C ALA A 368 -5.55 24.62 -16.76
N GLY A 369 -6.11 25.23 -15.71
CA GLY A 369 -7.48 25.77 -15.70
C GLY A 369 -8.56 24.71 -15.46
N ILE A 370 -8.18 23.47 -15.11
CA ILE A 370 -9.10 22.37 -14.85
C ILE A 370 -9.47 22.36 -13.36
N TRP A 371 -10.63 22.94 -13.02
CA TRP A 371 -11.15 22.94 -11.66
C TRP A 371 -12.66 23.24 -11.63
N PRO A 372 -13.38 22.71 -10.63
CA PRO A 372 -12.92 22.08 -9.39
C PRO A 372 -12.39 20.65 -9.59
N VAL A 373 -11.54 20.20 -8.68
CA VAL A 373 -10.97 18.85 -8.66
C VAL A 373 -11.54 18.09 -7.47
N THR A 374 -12.12 16.92 -7.71
CA THR A 374 -12.58 16.04 -6.63
C THR A 374 -11.85 14.71 -6.63
N VAL A 375 -11.63 14.13 -5.45
CA VAL A 375 -10.84 12.91 -5.30
C VAL A 375 -11.61 11.83 -4.53
N ALA A 376 -11.36 10.56 -4.86
CA ALA A 376 -11.93 9.41 -4.16
C ALA A 376 -10.84 8.42 -3.75
N THR A 377 -10.20 7.78 -4.74
CA THR A 377 -9.26 6.67 -4.48
C THR A 377 -8.10 7.05 -3.56
N THR A 378 -7.58 8.28 -3.63
CA THR A 378 -6.51 8.72 -2.71
C THR A 378 -6.99 8.78 -1.26
N LEU A 379 -8.25 9.14 -1.02
CA LEU A 379 -8.88 9.18 0.32
C LEU A 379 -9.26 7.78 0.84
N LEU A 380 -9.34 6.78 -0.04
CA LEU A 380 -9.50 5.37 0.32
C LEU A 380 -8.18 4.69 0.71
N LYS A 381 -7.04 5.37 0.58
CA LYS A 381 -5.71 4.85 0.94
C LYS A 381 -5.25 5.36 2.32
N PRO A 382 -4.28 4.71 2.98
CA PRO A 382 -3.80 5.10 4.30
C PRO A 382 -3.44 6.58 4.38
N GLY A 383 -3.74 7.20 5.52
CA GLY A 383 -3.81 8.66 5.69
C GLY A 383 -5.19 9.26 5.43
N GLY A 384 -6.02 8.64 4.58
CA GLY A 384 -7.42 9.02 4.39
C GLY A 384 -7.61 10.50 4.06
N TYR A 385 -8.52 11.17 4.79
CA TYR A 385 -8.81 12.59 4.61
C TYR A 385 -7.61 13.51 4.84
N GLN A 386 -6.62 13.14 5.66
CA GLN A 386 -5.43 13.96 5.93
C GLN A 386 -4.59 14.26 4.68
N ARG A 387 -4.76 13.48 3.62
CA ARG A 387 -4.13 13.76 2.31
C ARG A 387 -4.63 15.06 1.69
N LEU A 388 -5.86 15.49 2.02
CA LEU A 388 -6.42 16.76 1.56
C LEU A 388 -5.61 17.95 2.06
N THR A 389 -5.05 17.90 3.27
CA THR A 389 -4.31 19.02 3.86
C THR A 389 -3.12 19.42 3.00
N GLN A 390 -2.40 18.43 2.47
CA GLN A 390 -1.25 18.65 1.60
C GLN A 390 -1.67 19.21 0.24
N MET A 391 -2.74 18.66 -0.35
CA MET A 391 -3.26 19.11 -1.63
C MET A 391 -3.86 20.52 -1.55
N ALA A 392 -4.63 20.83 -0.50
CA ALA A 392 -5.21 22.15 -0.28
C ALA A 392 -4.11 23.22 -0.13
N LYS A 393 -3.04 22.92 0.63
CA LYS A 393 -1.87 23.81 0.75
C LYS A 393 -1.15 24.08 -0.56
N LEU A 394 -1.07 23.12 -1.49
CA LEU A 394 -0.50 23.36 -2.82
C LEU A 394 -1.34 24.33 -3.65
N LEU A 395 -2.65 24.35 -3.42
CA LEU A 395 -3.60 25.16 -4.18
C LEU A 395 -3.85 26.54 -3.56
N ASP A 396 -3.25 26.80 -2.40
CA ASP A 396 -3.34 28.06 -1.65
C ASP A 396 -2.34 29.10 -2.19
N LYS A 397 -2.58 29.54 -3.43
CA LYS A 397 -1.75 30.50 -4.17
C LYS A 397 -2.62 31.46 -4.99
N GLU A 398 -2.03 32.55 -5.48
CA GLU A 398 -2.73 33.56 -6.28
C GLU A 398 -3.47 32.92 -7.47
N ASN A 399 -4.76 33.25 -7.61
CA ASN A 399 -5.66 32.60 -8.54
C ASN A 399 -6.34 33.62 -9.45
N ALA A 400 -6.26 33.41 -10.77
CA ALA A 400 -7.07 34.13 -11.73
C ALA A 400 -8.51 33.56 -11.77
N PRO A 401 -9.52 34.39 -12.10
CA PRO A 401 -10.83 33.90 -12.48
C PRO A 401 -10.75 32.84 -13.59
N PHE A 402 -11.75 31.96 -13.68
CA PHE A 402 -11.80 31.01 -14.79
C PHE A 402 -11.96 31.76 -16.12
N GLU A 403 -10.92 31.70 -16.97
CA GLU A 403 -10.96 32.23 -18.34
C GLU A 403 -11.10 31.11 -19.38
N LYS A 404 -10.27 30.07 -19.27
CA LYS A 404 -10.25 28.90 -20.14
C LYS A 404 -9.50 27.73 -19.51
N VAL A 405 -9.71 26.53 -20.05
CA VAL A 405 -8.81 25.38 -19.88
C VAL A 405 -7.67 25.47 -20.91
N ASP A 406 -6.42 25.39 -20.47
CA ASP A 406 -5.26 25.43 -21.34
C ASP A 406 -5.02 24.05 -22.00
N ALA A 407 -5.43 23.93 -23.26
CA ALA A 407 -5.34 22.67 -24.02
C ALA A 407 -3.90 22.18 -24.22
N GLU A 408 -2.91 23.07 -24.31
CA GLU A 408 -1.51 22.69 -24.44
C GLU A 408 -0.98 22.05 -23.15
N SER A 409 -1.25 22.67 -22.00
CA SER A 409 -0.87 22.18 -20.68
C SER A 409 -1.57 20.86 -20.36
N ALA A 410 -2.88 20.75 -20.65
CA ALA A 410 -3.61 19.48 -20.51
C ALA A 410 -3.03 18.39 -21.43
N GLY A 411 -2.65 18.74 -22.66
CA GLY A 411 -1.99 17.82 -23.60
C GLY A 411 -0.64 17.31 -23.09
N LYS A 412 0.21 18.20 -22.55
CA LYS A 412 1.48 17.82 -21.92
C LYS A 412 1.29 16.86 -20.74
N LEU A 413 0.29 17.13 -19.89
CA LEU A 413 -0.03 16.23 -18.78
C LEU A 413 -0.43 14.83 -19.26
N ALA A 414 -1.19 14.74 -20.36
CA ALA A 414 -1.55 13.46 -20.95
C ALA A 414 -0.35 12.69 -21.53
N GLU A 415 0.57 13.39 -22.19
CA GLU A 415 1.81 12.79 -22.73
C GLU A 415 2.78 12.32 -21.62
N GLU A 416 2.85 13.05 -20.51
CA GLU A 416 3.67 12.69 -19.35
C GLU A 416 3.07 11.53 -18.56
N ALA A 417 1.74 11.46 -18.44
CA ALA A 417 1.03 10.46 -17.63
C ALA A 417 1.38 9.01 -17.98
N VAL A 418 1.68 8.71 -19.24
CA VAL A 418 2.00 7.34 -19.71
C VAL A 418 3.44 6.91 -19.42
N LYS A 419 4.29 7.84 -18.94
CA LYS A 419 5.70 7.59 -18.60
C LYS A 419 6.03 7.83 -17.13
N ASP A 420 5.14 8.52 -16.42
CA ASP A 420 5.34 8.89 -15.02
C ASP A 420 5.36 7.64 -14.12
N PRO A 421 6.40 7.42 -13.28
CA PRO A 421 6.50 6.30 -12.36
C PRO A 421 5.31 6.18 -11.38
N HIS A 422 4.56 7.27 -11.14
CA HIS A 422 3.36 7.25 -10.31
C HIS A 422 2.17 6.54 -10.96
N HIS A 423 2.19 6.40 -12.29
CA HIS A 423 1.06 5.89 -13.06
C HIS A 423 1.38 4.61 -13.83
N VAL A 424 2.65 4.32 -14.11
CA VAL A 424 3.05 3.07 -14.78
C VAL A 424 3.21 1.91 -13.80
N LYS A 425 3.04 0.68 -14.29
CA LYS A 425 3.21 -0.52 -13.47
C LYS A 425 4.67 -0.93 -13.36
N ALA A 426 5.00 -1.41 -12.15
CA ALA A 426 6.18 -2.20 -11.90
C ALA A 426 6.24 -3.41 -12.86
N MET A 427 7.46 -3.79 -13.23
CA MET A 427 7.74 -4.94 -14.07
C MET A 427 7.24 -6.24 -13.42
N LYS A 428 7.31 -6.31 -12.09
CA LYS A 428 6.82 -7.43 -11.31
C LYS A 428 5.49 -7.12 -10.61
N PRO A 429 4.65 -8.15 -10.39
CA PRO A 429 3.48 -7.98 -9.54
C PRO A 429 3.95 -7.68 -8.12
N LEU A 430 3.27 -6.74 -7.46
CA LEU A 430 3.60 -6.36 -6.10
C LEU A 430 3.36 -7.56 -5.17
N PRO A 431 4.34 -7.95 -4.33
CA PRO A 431 4.15 -9.04 -3.40
C PRO A 431 3.05 -8.71 -2.38
N SER A 432 2.35 -9.74 -1.89
CA SER A 432 1.34 -9.54 -0.84
C SER A 432 1.97 -8.85 0.36
N ARG A 433 1.32 -7.78 0.83
CA ARG A 433 1.76 -6.98 1.99
C ARG A 433 1.26 -7.55 3.31
N LYS A 434 0.39 -8.56 3.26
CA LYS A 434 -0.22 -9.18 4.44
C LYS A 434 0.73 -10.16 5.12
N MET A 435 0.59 -10.26 6.43
CA MET A 435 1.20 -11.26 7.29
C MET A 435 0.30 -12.48 7.36
N LYS A 436 0.86 -13.67 7.58
CA LYS A 436 0.12 -14.93 7.69
C LYS A 436 -0.45 -15.14 9.10
N LYS A 437 -0.98 -14.08 9.71
CA LYS A 437 -1.59 -14.06 11.06
C LYS A 437 -2.91 -13.32 10.97
N GLU A 438 -3.85 -13.68 11.84
CA GLU A 438 -5.10 -12.95 12.03
C GLU A 438 -4.90 -11.78 13.00
N VAL A 439 -5.73 -10.75 12.85
CA VAL A 439 -5.70 -9.55 13.70
C VAL A 439 -6.21 -9.91 15.10
N PRO A 440 -5.50 -9.55 16.18
CA PRO A 440 -6.02 -9.72 17.53
C PRO A 440 -7.11 -8.69 17.86
N LEU A 441 -8.01 -9.05 18.79
CA LEU A 441 -9.05 -8.14 19.29
C LEU A 441 -8.46 -6.88 19.94
N MET A 442 -7.29 -6.99 20.56
CA MET A 442 -6.55 -5.92 21.24
C MET A 442 -5.10 -5.86 20.74
N ASP A 443 -4.43 -4.72 20.91
CA ASP A 443 -2.98 -4.53 20.66
C ASP A 443 -2.52 -4.92 19.24
N CYS A 444 -3.35 -4.61 18.24
CA CYS A 444 -3.10 -4.99 16.85
C CYS A 444 -2.06 -4.13 16.11
N PHE A 445 -1.35 -3.22 16.77
CA PHE A 445 -0.36 -2.38 16.10
C PHE A 445 0.97 -3.12 15.93
N VAL A 446 1.46 -3.12 14.69
CA VAL A 446 2.58 -3.94 14.24
C VAL A 446 3.34 -3.25 13.12
N ALA A 447 4.65 -3.43 13.10
CA ALA A 447 5.49 -3.05 11.96
C ALA A 447 5.55 -4.22 10.96
N PRO A 448 4.82 -4.20 9.83
CA PRO A 448 4.83 -5.30 8.87
C PRO A 448 6.21 -5.53 8.23
N CYS A 449 7.05 -4.49 8.19
CA CYS A 449 8.44 -4.60 7.75
C CYS A 449 9.30 -5.49 8.67
N LYS A 450 9.05 -5.49 9.99
CA LYS A 450 9.71 -6.38 10.96
C LYS A 450 9.32 -7.84 10.70
N GLU A 451 8.03 -8.11 10.50
CA GLU A 451 7.52 -9.45 10.19
C GLU A 451 7.93 -9.95 8.79
N GLY A 452 8.15 -9.04 7.85
CA GLY A 452 8.72 -9.36 6.53
C GLY A 452 10.22 -9.69 6.56
N CYS A 453 10.93 -9.29 7.61
CA CYS A 453 12.35 -9.54 7.78
C CYS A 453 12.57 -10.94 8.40
N PRO A 454 13.29 -11.87 7.77
CA PRO A 454 13.48 -13.22 8.31
C PRO A 454 14.10 -13.30 9.71
N ILE A 455 14.82 -12.25 10.13
CA ILE A 455 15.42 -12.13 11.46
C ILE A 455 14.60 -11.29 12.45
N HIS A 456 13.43 -10.79 12.04
CA HIS A 456 12.57 -9.88 12.82
C HIS A 456 13.32 -8.66 13.36
N GLN A 457 14.08 -7.98 12.49
CA GLN A 457 14.83 -6.77 12.82
C GLN A 457 13.91 -5.65 13.32
N ASP A 458 14.33 -4.92 14.36
CA ASP A 458 13.61 -3.78 14.95
C ASP A 458 13.73 -2.52 14.09
N ILE A 459 13.10 -2.57 12.91
CA ILE A 459 13.28 -1.59 11.84
C ILE A 459 12.80 -0.20 12.22
N THR A 460 11.64 -0.09 12.87
CA THR A 460 11.11 1.20 13.30
C THR A 460 12.03 1.87 14.32
N THR A 461 12.60 1.10 15.24
CA THR A 461 13.54 1.59 16.26
C THR A 461 14.82 2.13 15.64
N TYR A 462 15.56 1.34 14.85
CA TYR A 462 16.83 1.84 14.32
C TYR A 462 16.63 2.94 13.26
N LEU A 463 15.51 2.94 12.50
CA LEU A 463 15.21 4.06 11.61
C LEU A 463 15.01 5.35 12.40
N GLN A 464 14.29 5.30 13.53
CA GLN A 464 14.17 6.47 14.39
C GLN A 464 15.56 6.97 14.85
N LEU A 465 16.43 6.06 15.31
CA LEU A 465 17.77 6.42 15.76
C LEU A 465 18.63 7.00 14.63
N VAL A 466 18.56 6.43 13.42
CA VAL A 466 19.23 6.98 12.22
C VAL A 466 18.72 8.37 11.87
N GLY A 467 17.41 8.60 11.94
CA GLY A 467 16.81 9.93 11.73
C GLY A 467 17.21 10.96 12.79
N GLU A 468 17.60 10.50 13.98
CA GLU A 468 18.16 11.31 15.07
C GLU A 468 19.70 11.35 15.07
N GLU A 469 20.36 10.76 14.05
CA GLU A 469 21.81 10.65 13.90
C GLU A 469 22.52 9.90 15.05
N LYS A 470 21.77 9.08 15.80
CA LYS A 470 22.25 8.20 16.88
C LYS A 470 22.71 6.86 16.33
N TYR A 471 23.78 6.90 15.53
CA TYR A 471 24.25 5.74 14.77
C TYR A 471 24.83 4.63 15.65
N GLU A 472 25.44 4.99 16.78
CA GLU A 472 25.95 4.01 17.73
C GLU A 472 24.81 3.15 18.29
N GLU A 473 23.78 3.77 18.84
CA GLU A 473 22.60 3.09 19.37
C GLU A 473 21.84 2.35 18.26
N ALA A 474 21.80 2.90 17.05
CA ALA A 474 21.23 2.20 15.90
C ALA A 474 21.98 0.90 15.60
N MET A 475 23.31 0.90 15.72
CA MET A 475 24.13 -0.29 15.51
C MET A 475 24.00 -1.33 16.63
N GLU A 476 23.78 -0.92 17.87
CA GLU A 476 23.41 -1.84 18.96
C GLU A 476 22.11 -2.58 18.63
N VAL A 477 21.08 -1.83 18.20
CA VAL A 477 19.78 -2.41 17.77
C VAL A 477 19.93 -3.32 16.55
N ILE A 478 20.77 -2.94 15.58
CA ILE A 478 20.99 -3.74 14.38
C ILE A 478 21.69 -5.05 14.75
N THR A 479 22.83 -4.97 15.44
CA THR A 479 23.70 -6.11 15.72
C THR A 479 23.16 -7.06 16.77
N GLU A 480 22.13 -6.67 17.52
CA GLU A 480 21.37 -7.58 18.38
C GLU A 480 20.83 -8.80 17.61
N LYS A 481 20.39 -8.59 16.36
CA LYS A 481 19.76 -9.62 15.51
C LYS A 481 20.49 -9.89 14.21
N ASN A 482 21.43 -9.01 13.83
CA ASN A 482 22.10 -9.04 12.54
C ASN A 482 23.60 -8.76 12.68
N PRO A 483 24.44 -9.81 12.71
CA PRO A 483 25.88 -9.65 12.86
C PRO A 483 26.57 -9.19 11.57
N LEU A 484 25.84 -9.03 10.47
CA LEU A 484 26.38 -8.69 9.15
C LEU A 484 25.76 -7.38 8.61
N PRO A 485 25.87 -6.26 9.35
CA PRO A 485 25.23 -4.99 8.99
C PRO A 485 25.71 -4.42 7.66
N PHE A 486 26.99 -4.59 7.27
CA PHE A 486 27.49 -4.07 5.99
C PHE A 486 27.01 -4.90 4.81
N ILE A 487 27.11 -6.24 4.88
CA ILE A 487 26.61 -7.12 3.82
C ILE A 487 25.11 -6.91 3.63
N THR A 488 24.32 -6.92 4.71
CA THR A 488 22.88 -6.75 4.61
C THR A 488 22.45 -5.31 4.33
N GLY A 489 23.26 -4.30 4.66
CA GLY A 489 23.07 -2.92 4.26
C GLY A 489 23.35 -2.69 2.77
N THR A 490 24.11 -3.59 2.13
CA THR A 490 24.53 -3.41 0.73
C THR A 490 23.69 -4.25 -0.23
N ILE A 491 23.51 -5.56 0.04
CA ILE A 491 22.95 -6.52 -0.94
C ILE A 491 21.74 -7.32 -0.44
N CYS A 492 21.12 -6.94 0.69
CA CYS A 492 19.93 -7.64 1.15
C CYS A 492 18.78 -7.51 0.14
N ALA A 493 18.04 -8.60 -0.07
CA ALA A 493 16.81 -8.64 -0.87
C ALA A 493 15.64 -7.85 -0.25
N HIS A 494 15.84 -7.28 0.94
CA HIS A 494 14.98 -6.24 1.52
C HIS A 494 13.47 -6.53 1.52
N ASN A 495 13.07 -7.78 1.78
CA ASN A 495 11.66 -8.19 1.95
C ASN A 495 10.86 -7.28 2.91
N CYS A 496 11.53 -6.63 3.86
CA CYS A 496 10.97 -5.62 4.73
C CYS A 496 10.39 -4.39 4.00
N MET A 497 11.03 -3.92 2.92
CA MET A 497 10.58 -2.81 2.09
C MET A 497 9.30 -3.20 1.34
N SER A 498 9.22 -4.42 0.82
CA SER A 498 8.01 -4.97 0.19
C SER A 498 6.79 -5.02 1.13
N LYS A 499 7.02 -5.16 2.44
CA LYS A 499 5.97 -5.13 3.48
C LYS A 499 5.70 -3.73 4.04
N CYS A 500 6.49 -2.72 3.69
CA CYS A 500 6.35 -1.38 4.24
C CYS A 500 4.97 -0.80 3.91
N THR A 501 4.26 -0.27 4.91
CA THR A 501 2.96 0.39 4.71
C THR A 501 3.07 1.63 3.81
N ARG A 502 4.27 2.21 3.71
CA ARG A 502 4.55 3.35 2.82
C ARG A 502 4.28 3.03 1.34
N ASN A 503 4.36 1.77 0.91
CA ASN A 503 3.95 1.35 -0.44
C ASN A 503 2.50 1.71 -0.83
N PHE A 504 1.62 2.03 0.13
CA PHE A 504 0.27 2.52 -0.15
C PHE A 504 0.18 4.06 -0.29
N TYR A 505 1.28 4.76 -0.04
CA TYR A 505 1.47 6.19 -0.25
C TYR A 505 2.19 6.42 -1.58
N GLU A 506 3.37 5.81 -1.75
CA GLU A 506 4.32 5.93 -2.87
C GLU A 506 5.33 4.74 -2.85
N THR A 507 6.64 5.00 -2.85
CA THR A 507 7.72 4.01 -2.72
C THR A 507 8.00 3.59 -1.26
N PRO A 508 8.50 2.37 -0.99
CA PRO A 508 8.84 1.99 0.37
C PRO A 508 9.91 2.91 0.97
N VAL A 509 10.01 2.94 2.30
CA VAL A 509 11.19 3.54 2.95
C VAL A 509 12.44 2.74 2.53
N HIS A 510 13.55 3.42 2.22
CA HIS A 510 14.81 2.77 1.82
C HIS A 510 15.54 2.18 3.04
N ILE A 511 14.94 1.14 3.62
CA ILE A 511 15.35 0.49 4.87
C ILE A 511 16.79 -0.05 4.75
N ARG A 512 17.15 -0.60 3.59
CA ARG A 512 18.49 -1.16 3.33
C ARG A 512 19.57 -0.06 3.40
N GLU A 513 19.34 1.06 2.73
CA GLU A 513 20.27 2.20 2.72
C GLU A 513 20.44 2.82 4.10
N MET A 514 19.34 2.97 4.85
CA MET A 514 19.42 3.49 6.22
C MET A 514 20.19 2.55 7.16
N LYS A 515 20.10 1.23 6.95
CA LYS A 515 20.95 0.27 7.66
C LYS A 515 22.42 0.44 7.31
N LEU A 516 22.75 0.59 6.02
CA LEU A 516 24.12 0.83 5.60
C LEU A 516 24.67 2.12 6.20
N LYS A 517 23.87 3.19 6.21
CA LYS A 517 24.22 4.46 6.86
C LYS A 517 24.53 4.28 8.35
N ALA A 518 23.70 3.54 9.07
CA ALA A 518 23.96 3.20 10.47
C ALA A 518 25.29 2.45 10.63
N ALA A 519 25.55 1.46 9.76
CA ALA A 519 26.79 0.71 9.74
C ALA A 519 28.01 1.62 9.51
N GLU A 520 27.99 2.42 8.45
CA GLU A 520 29.12 3.30 8.09
C GLU A 520 29.47 4.32 9.17
N ASN A 521 28.47 4.84 9.89
CA ASN A 521 28.67 5.92 10.85
C ASN A 521 28.77 5.44 12.31
N GLY A 522 28.28 4.24 12.63
CA GLY A 522 28.28 3.67 13.99
C GLY A 522 29.31 2.57 14.23
N TYR A 523 30.00 2.09 13.19
CA TYR A 523 30.87 0.91 13.26
C TYR A 523 32.03 1.02 14.25
N GLU A 524 32.78 2.12 14.22
CA GLU A 524 33.95 2.30 15.10
C GLU A 524 33.53 2.30 16.58
N ALA A 525 32.47 3.03 16.91
CA ALA A 525 31.93 3.09 18.26
C ALA A 525 31.40 1.72 18.73
N LEU A 526 30.73 0.97 17.83
CA LEU A 526 30.33 -0.40 18.10
C LEU A 526 31.54 -1.28 18.41
N LEU A 527 32.58 -1.28 17.58
CA LEU A 527 33.77 -2.11 17.81
C LEU A 527 34.51 -1.77 19.10
N GLU A 528 34.50 -0.51 19.52
CA GLU A 528 35.09 -0.11 20.80
C GLU A 528 34.30 -0.72 21.98
N LYS A 529 32.97 -0.68 21.92
CA LYS A 529 32.07 -1.09 23.01
C LYS A 529 31.66 -2.56 22.99
N LEU A 530 31.82 -3.26 21.86
CA LEU A 530 31.37 -4.63 21.69
C LEU A 530 32.04 -5.53 22.74
N PRO A 531 31.28 -6.10 23.69
CA PRO A 531 31.86 -6.90 24.76
C PRO A 531 32.35 -8.24 24.21
N VAL A 532 33.49 -8.70 24.73
CA VAL A 532 33.93 -10.09 24.52
C VAL A 532 33.10 -10.99 25.43
N PRO A 533 32.24 -11.88 24.90
CA PRO A 533 31.43 -12.73 25.74
C PRO A 533 32.29 -13.75 26.50
N ALA A 534 32.05 -13.88 27.81
CA ALA A 534 32.69 -14.90 28.62
C ALA A 534 32.26 -16.31 28.17
N VAL A 535 33.19 -17.27 28.17
CA VAL A 535 32.86 -18.68 27.93
C VAL A 535 32.24 -19.25 29.22
N THR A 536 30.94 -19.49 29.20
CA THR A 536 30.14 -19.93 30.36
C THR A 536 29.46 -21.28 30.12
N LYS A 537 29.35 -21.74 28.87
CA LYS A 537 28.75 -23.03 28.51
C LYS A 537 29.84 -24.08 28.33
N ALA A 538 29.55 -25.31 28.75
CA ALA A 538 30.48 -26.44 28.61
C ALA A 538 30.52 -26.96 27.17
N GLY A 539 31.70 -27.42 26.75
CA GLY A 539 31.94 -27.97 25.41
C GLY A 539 32.35 -26.92 24.37
N LYS A 540 32.70 -27.40 23.17
CA LYS A 540 33.19 -26.58 22.06
C LYS A 540 32.32 -26.75 20.83
N ALA A 541 32.04 -25.66 20.13
CA ALA A 541 31.30 -25.68 18.87
C ALA A 541 32.24 -25.49 17.67
N ALA A 542 32.12 -26.36 16.66
CA ALA A 542 32.76 -26.19 15.36
C ALA A 542 31.72 -25.70 14.35
N VAL A 543 32.01 -24.60 13.64
CA VAL A 543 31.20 -24.09 12.54
C VAL A 543 31.96 -24.31 11.24
N ILE A 544 31.37 -25.03 10.29
CA ILE A 544 32.00 -25.39 9.01
C ILE A 544 31.41 -24.53 7.89
N GLY A 545 32.22 -23.65 7.32
CA GLY A 545 31.84 -22.67 6.30
C GLY A 545 31.75 -21.27 6.88
N GLY A 546 32.51 -20.33 6.31
CA GLY A 546 32.61 -18.92 6.66
C GLY A 546 31.71 -18.01 5.83
N GLY A 547 30.63 -18.53 5.24
CA GLY A 547 29.58 -17.72 4.62
C GLY A 547 28.62 -17.09 5.66
N PRO A 548 27.61 -16.32 5.23
CA PRO A 548 26.71 -15.60 6.13
C PRO A 548 26.07 -16.45 7.23
N ALA A 549 25.64 -17.68 6.92
CA ALA A 549 25.07 -18.59 7.92
C ALA A 549 26.07 -18.98 9.00
N GLY A 550 27.30 -19.33 8.62
CA GLY A 550 28.34 -19.72 9.55
C GLY A 550 28.86 -18.56 10.38
N MET A 551 29.02 -17.38 9.76
CA MET A 551 29.38 -16.17 10.48
C MET A 551 28.31 -15.81 11.53
N ALA A 552 27.03 -15.86 11.17
CA ALA A 552 25.94 -15.61 12.10
C ALA A 552 25.87 -16.65 13.23
N ALA A 553 25.99 -17.95 12.90
CA ALA A 553 26.01 -19.01 13.90
C ALA A 553 27.15 -18.81 14.90
N ALA A 554 28.36 -18.51 14.41
CA ALA A 554 29.53 -18.28 15.27
C ALA A 554 29.34 -17.06 16.19
N TYR A 555 28.83 -15.94 15.65
CA TYR A 555 28.51 -14.74 16.42
C TYR A 555 27.55 -15.06 17.57
N PHE A 556 26.41 -15.69 17.28
CA PHE A 556 25.40 -15.97 18.30
C PHE A 556 25.85 -17.04 19.29
N LEU A 557 26.57 -18.07 18.86
CA LEU A 557 27.15 -19.07 19.77
C LEU A 557 28.16 -18.44 20.74
N ARG A 558 29.01 -17.51 20.28
CA ARG A 558 29.89 -16.75 21.18
C ARG A 558 29.07 -15.87 22.11
N LYS A 559 28.05 -15.16 21.62
CA LYS A 559 27.12 -14.36 22.45
C LYS A 559 26.47 -15.20 23.55
N GLY A 560 26.08 -16.44 23.24
CA GLY A 560 25.52 -17.41 24.19
C GLY A 560 26.55 -18.06 25.14
N GLY A 561 27.82 -17.65 25.09
CA GLY A 561 28.86 -18.07 26.00
C GLY A 561 29.53 -19.40 25.67
N MET A 562 29.48 -19.86 24.42
CA MET A 562 30.24 -21.04 23.98
C MET A 562 31.65 -20.69 23.52
N GLU A 563 32.56 -21.67 23.58
CA GLU A 563 33.82 -21.63 22.82
C GLU A 563 33.53 -22.06 21.37
N VAL A 564 33.91 -21.25 20.39
CA VAL A 564 33.55 -21.47 18.97
C VAL A 564 34.78 -21.35 18.08
N THR A 565 34.94 -22.35 17.22
CA THR A 565 35.91 -22.35 16.13
C THR A 565 35.18 -22.40 14.79
N LEU A 566 35.49 -21.49 13.88
CA LEU A 566 34.94 -21.41 12.53
C LEU A 566 36.01 -21.83 11.52
N PHE A 567 35.72 -22.87 10.74
CA PHE A 567 36.57 -23.40 9.68
C PHE A 567 36.05 -22.97 8.31
N GLU A 568 36.86 -22.23 7.54
CA GLU A 568 36.56 -21.80 6.19
C GLU A 568 37.51 -22.47 5.20
N ALA A 569 36.97 -23.05 4.13
CA ALA A 569 37.74 -23.80 3.14
C ALA A 569 38.64 -22.90 2.28
N LYS A 570 38.23 -21.64 2.08
CA LYS A 570 38.95 -20.60 1.32
C LYS A 570 39.77 -19.70 2.23
N GLU A 571 40.48 -18.75 1.63
CA GLU A 571 41.41 -17.84 2.28
C GLU A 571 40.75 -16.76 3.15
N SER A 572 39.44 -16.53 3.00
CA SER A 572 38.73 -15.46 3.71
C SER A 572 37.23 -15.74 3.91
N LEU A 573 36.66 -15.12 4.93
CA LEU A 573 35.22 -15.17 5.26
C LEU A 573 34.35 -14.43 4.23
N GLY A 574 33.05 -14.70 4.27
CA GLY A 574 32.03 -14.09 3.41
C GLY A 574 31.39 -15.07 2.41
N GLY A 575 31.98 -16.25 2.20
CA GLY A 575 31.41 -17.29 1.33
C GLY A 575 31.07 -16.78 -0.08
N VAL A 576 29.89 -17.12 -0.59
CA VAL A 576 29.40 -16.68 -1.92
C VAL A 576 29.46 -15.15 -2.07
N VAL A 577 29.17 -14.40 -1.01
CA VAL A 577 29.17 -12.92 -1.05
C VAL A 577 30.56 -12.37 -1.39
N ARG A 578 31.63 -12.98 -0.87
CA ARG A 578 33.00 -12.56 -1.20
C ARG A 578 33.51 -13.15 -2.49
N HIS A 579 33.25 -14.44 -2.71
CA HIS A 579 33.95 -15.23 -3.70
C HIS A 579 33.26 -15.33 -5.05
N VAL A 580 32.00 -14.93 -5.13
CA VAL A 580 31.17 -15.04 -6.35
C VAL A 580 30.54 -13.69 -6.70
N ILE A 581 29.94 -12.98 -5.75
CA ILE A 581 29.25 -11.73 -6.04
C ILE A 581 30.25 -10.67 -6.55
N PRO A 582 30.00 -9.99 -7.68
CA PRO A 582 30.93 -9.05 -8.27
C PRO A 582 31.26 -7.83 -7.38
N PRO A 583 32.47 -7.24 -7.50
CA PRO A 583 32.87 -6.07 -6.70
C PRO A 583 32.00 -4.82 -6.89
N PHE A 584 31.32 -4.67 -8.04
CA PHE A 584 30.40 -3.55 -8.27
C PHE A 584 29.10 -3.65 -7.45
N ARG A 585 28.82 -4.82 -6.85
CA ARG A 585 27.66 -5.03 -5.97
C ARG A 585 28.01 -4.78 -4.50
N ILE A 586 29.18 -5.23 -4.07
CA ILE A 586 29.65 -5.11 -2.69
C ILE A 586 31.19 -5.10 -2.66
N SER A 587 31.76 -4.22 -1.85
CA SER A 587 33.22 -4.12 -1.68
C SER A 587 33.75 -5.20 -0.74
N GLU A 588 35.01 -5.60 -0.92
CA GLU A 588 35.67 -6.53 0.01
C GLU A 588 35.81 -5.93 1.42
N ASP A 589 36.02 -4.61 1.51
CA ASP A 589 36.05 -3.86 2.77
C ASP A 589 34.75 -3.99 3.56
N ALA A 590 33.59 -3.86 2.91
CA ALA A 590 32.29 -4.03 3.56
C ALA A 590 32.14 -5.43 4.17
N ILE A 591 32.60 -6.47 3.46
CA ILE A 591 32.58 -7.85 3.95
C ILE A 591 33.57 -8.03 5.11
N GLU A 592 34.75 -7.42 5.02
CA GLU A 592 35.79 -7.50 6.04
C GLU A 592 35.36 -6.84 7.35
N LYS A 593 34.63 -5.71 7.27
CA LYS A 593 34.08 -5.03 8.45
C LYS A 593 33.15 -5.93 9.25
N ASP A 594 32.29 -6.70 8.57
CA ASP A 594 31.43 -7.69 9.21
C ASP A 594 32.25 -8.87 9.80
N ALA A 595 33.32 -9.30 9.13
CA ALA A 595 34.22 -10.34 9.66
C ALA A 595 34.96 -9.89 10.93
N GLU A 596 35.34 -8.62 11.02
CA GLU A 596 36.04 -8.07 12.18
C GLU A 596 35.17 -8.04 13.44
N ILE A 597 33.84 -7.89 13.30
CA ILE A 597 32.90 -8.05 14.43
C ILE A 597 33.07 -9.42 15.09
N LEU A 598 33.23 -10.49 14.29
CA LEU A 598 33.44 -11.84 14.81
C LEU A 598 34.81 -11.99 15.48
N ARG A 599 35.87 -11.38 14.92
CA ARG A 599 37.20 -11.37 15.53
C ARG A 599 37.20 -10.65 16.86
N LYS A 600 36.52 -9.51 16.94
CA LYS A 600 36.32 -8.74 18.18
C LYS A 600 35.62 -9.57 19.26
N MET A 601 34.67 -10.43 18.87
CA MET A 601 34.02 -11.40 19.77
C MET A 601 34.87 -12.65 20.10
N GLN A 602 36.11 -12.71 19.63
CA GLN A 602 37.03 -13.83 19.82
C GLN A 602 36.44 -15.17 19.32
N VAL A 603 35.83 -15.17 18.14
CA VAL A 603 35.63 -16.41 17.37
C VAL A 603 37.01 -16.87 16.87
N ASP A 604 37.37 -18.14 17.10
CA ASP A 604 38.62 -18.70 16.56
C ASP A 604 38.42 -19.07 15.08
N ILE A 605 39.09 -18.38 14.16
CA ILE A 605 38.82 -18.49 12.71
C ILE A 605 40.01 -19.15 12.01
N HIS A 606 39.75 -20.28 11.34
CA HIS A 606 40.73 -21.04 10.55
C HIS A 606 40.32 -21.04 9.07
N CYS A 607 40.92 -20.14 8.29
CA CYS A 607 40.81 -20.14 6.84
C CYS A 607 41.68 -21.25 6.21
N ASN A 608 41.50 -21.49 4.90
CA ASN A 608 42.20 -22.51 4.12
C ASN A 608 42.07 -23.93 4.70
N THR A 609 40.97 -24.19 5.42
CA THR A 609 40.75 -25.44 6.16
C THR A 609 39.49 -26.12 5.64
N LYS A 610 39.66 -26.96 4.62
CA LYS A 610 38.58 -27.80 4.10
C LYS A 610 38.45 -29.06 4.96
N LEU A 611 37.24 -29.31 5.48
CA LEU A 611 36.94 -30.48 6.30
C LEU A 611 36.18 -31.54 5.51
N GLU A 612 36.69 -32.77 5.53
CA GLU A 612 36.06 -33.92 4.85
C GLU A 612 35.33 -34.86 5.83
N SER A 613 35.70 -34.87 7.13
CA SER A 613 35.16 -35.79 8.13
C SER A 613 34.70 -35.08 9.42
N LEU A 614 33.45 -35.29 9.80
CA LEU A 614 32.90 -34.81 11.08
C LEU A 614 33.45 -35.58 12.29
N GLU A 615 33.84 -36.84 12.11
CA GLU A 615 34.41 -37.67 13.17
C GLU A 615 35.76 -37.13 13.66
N GLU A 616 36.53 -36.47 12.79
CA GLU A 616 37.79 -35.84 13.18
C GLU A 616 37.56 -34.66 14.12
N LEU A 617 36.55 -33.83 13.86
CA LEU A 617 36.16 -32.76 14.78
C LEU A 617 35.68 -33.32 16.13
N LYS A 618 34.88 -34.39 16.14
CA LYS A 618 34.46 -35.04 17.39
C LYS A 618 35.66 -35.52 18.20
N LYS A 619 36.67 -36.11 17.54
CA LYS A 619 37.93 -36.54 18.19
C LYS A 619 38.76 -35.37 18.74
N GLN A 620 38.69 -34.20 18.12
CA GLN A 620 39.31 -32.96 18.61
C GLN A 620 38.55 -32.34 19.79
N GLY A 621 37.43 -32.92 20.22
CA GLY A 621 36.67 -32.51 21.40
C GLY A 621 35.53 -31.54 21.11
N TYR A 622 35.18 -31.30 19.85
CA TYR A 622 33.99 -30.53 19.50
C TYR A 622 32.72 -31.33 19.82
N THR A 623 31.87 -30.77 20.68
CA THR A 623 30.65 -31.40 21.16
C THR A 623 29.43 -30.98 20.36
N LYS A 624 29.52 -29.89 19.59
CA LYS A 624 28.47 -29.38 18.70
C LYS A 624 29.09 -28.97 17.37
N ILE A 625 28.44 -29.34 16.27
CA ILE A 625 28.92 -29.04 14.91
C ILE A 625 27.80 -28.36 14.12
N VAL A 626 28.12 -27.23 13.49
CA VAL A 626 27.21 -26.48 12.61
C VAL A 626 27.71 -26.55 11.17
N LEU A 627 26.92 -27.13 10.28
CA LEU A 627 27.19 -27.23 8.85
C LEU A 627 26.61 -26.00 8.15
N ALA A 628 27.49 -25.08 7.74
CA ALA A 628 27.19 -23.89 6.96
C ALA A 628 27.92 -23.92 5.60
N VAL A 629 28.02 -25.11 5.01
CA VAL A 629 28.82 -25.41 3.80
C VAL A 629 28.22 -24.90 2.48
N GLY A 630 26.99 -24.37 2.52
CA GLY A 630 26.28 -23.84 1.35
C GLY A 630 25.83 -24.91 0.34
N ALA A 631 25.50 -24.47 -0.88
CA ALA A 631 25.09 -25.31 -2.00
C ALA A 631 26.14 -25.28 -3.13
N PRO A 632 27.30 -25.94 -2.98
CA PRO A 632 28.41 -25.82 -3.94
C PRO A 632 28.23 -26.67 -5.21
N VAL A 633 27.23 -27.55 -5.27
CA VAL A 633 27.06 -28.47 -6.41
C VAL A 633 26.36 -27.73 -7.56
N GLN A 634 27.03 -27.66 -8.71
CA GLN A 634 26.53 -26.91 -9.85
C GLN A 634 25.29 -27.56 -10.51
N GLY A 635 24.33 -26.73 -10.89
CA GLY A 635 23.27 -27.13 -11.83
C GLY A 635 23.82 -27.27 -13.23
N SER A 636 23.28 -28.23 -13.98
CA SER A 636 23.69 -28.51 -15.36
C SER A 636 22.55 -28.18 -16.34
N LEU A 637 22.83 -27.36 -17.35
CA LEU A 637 22.01 -27.25 -18.55
C LEU A 637 22.63 -28.12 -19.64
N LYS A 638 21.87 -29.06 -20.20
CA LYS A 638 22.31 -29.88 -21.33
C LYS A 638 21.80 -29.27 -22.63
N LEU A 639 22.71 -28.92 -23.53
CA LEU A 639 22.42 -28.57 -24.91
C LEU A 639 22.70 -29.79 -25.80
N GLU A 640 22.01 -29.92 -26.92
CA GLU A 640 22.26 -31.01 -27.88
C GLU A 640 23.65 -30.90 -28.54
N SER A 641 24.14 -29.66 -28.69
CA SER A 641 25.46 -29.32 -29.22
C SER A 641 25.96 -28.02 -28.55
N GLY A 642 27.27 -27.92 -28.30
CA GLY A 642 27.92 -26.85 -27.53
C GLY A 642 27.85 -27.04 -26.00
N MET A 643 28.87 -26.56 -25.28
CA MET A 643 28.93 -26.66 -23.81
C MET A 643 28.74 -25.29 -23.17
N PRO A 644 27.70 -25.09 -22.34
CA PRO A 644 27.53 -23.85 -21.60
C PRO A 644 28.54 -23.76 -20.45
N LYS A 645 29.06 -22.56 -20.21
CA LYS A 645 29.87 -22.24 -19.03
C LYS A 645 28.98 -22.11 -17.80
N ASN A 646 29.45 -22.53 -16.62
CA ASN A 646 28.70 -22.32 -15.38
C ASN A 646 28.78 -20.85 -14.92
N ALA A 647 27.67 -20.31 -14.40
CA ALA A 647 27.59 -18.93 -13.92
C ALA A 647 28.57 -18.60 -12.78
N LEU A 648 28.71 -19.48 -11.77
CA LEU A 648 29.59 -19.23 -10.63
C LEU A 648 31.06 -19.27 -11.03
N GLU A 649 31.44 -20.20 -11.91
CA GLU A 649 32.79 -20.27 -12.47
C GLU A 649 33.12 -19.02 -13.27
N PHE A 650 32.18 -18.58 -14.11
CA PHE A 650 32.33 -17.33 -14.85
C PHE A 650 32.51 -16.13 -13.92
N LEU A 651 31.65 -15.96 -12.91
CA LEU A 651 31.71 -14.83 -11.99
C LEU A 651 33.02 -14.81 -11.18
N ALA A 652 33.48 -15.99 -10.74
CA ALA A 652 34.77 -16.12 -10.06
C ALA A 652 35.94 -15.74 -11.00
N GLU A 653 35.95 -16.22 -12.24
CA GLU A 653 36.98 -15.87 -13.23
C GLU A 653 36.92 -14.39 -13.63
N PHE A 654 35.72 -13.83 -13.79
CA PHE A 654 35.50 -12.42 -14.05
C PHE A 654 36.13 -11.56 -12.97
N LYS A 655 35.93 -11.94 -11.69
CA LYS A 655 36.53 -11.24 -10.56
C LYS A 655 38.05 -11.37 -10.55
N GLN A 656 38.59 -12.57 -10.79
CA GLN A 656 40.04 -12.81 -10.81
C GLN A 656 40.76 -12.09 -11.95
N THR A 657 40.09 -11.92 -13.09
CA THR A 657 40.68 -11.33 -14.31
C THR A 657 40.35 -9.85 -14.48
N ASP A 658 39.62 -9.25 -13.54
CA ASP A 658 39.13 -7.88 -13.63
C ASP A 658 38.36 -7.62 -14.94
N GLY A 659 37.42 -8.51 -15.24
CA GLY A 659 36.54 -8.42 -16.41
C GLY A 659 37.20 -8.68 -17.76
N LYS A 660 38.26 -9.49 -17.80
CA LYS A 660 39.02 -9.83 -19.03
C LYS A 660 38.90 -11.30 -19.40
N VAL A 661 37.71 -11.87 -19.20
CA VAL A 661 37.39 -13.26 -19.60
C VAL A 661 37.22 -13.31 -21.11
N SER A 662 37.72 -14.36 -21.77
CA SER A 662 37.56 -14.55 -23.22
C SER A 662 36.15 -15.04 -23.56
N LEU A 663 35.21 -14.11 -23.80
CA LEU A 663 33.80 -14.43 -24.07
C LEU A 663 33.35 -14.26 -25.53
N GLY A 664 34.08 -13.50 -26.35
CA GLY A 664 33.61 -13.06 -27.67
C GLY A 664 32.74 -11.80 -27.58
N LYS A 665 32.04 -11.46 -28.67
CA LYS A 665 31.23 -10.24 -28.80
C LYS A 665 29.79 -10.43 -28.35
N HIS A 666 29.22 -11.62 -28.56
CA HIS A 666 27.84 -11.95 -28.24
C HIS A 666 27.78 -12.99 -27.13
N VAL A 667 27.21 -12.64 -25.98
CA VAL A 667 27.08 -13.54 -24.85
C VAL A 667 25.61 -13.81 -24.55
N VAL A 668 25.26 -15.07 -24.35
CA VAL A 668 23.93 -15.46 -23.88
C VAL A 668 24.01 -15.95 -22.45
N VAL A 669 23.11 -15.46 -21.59
CA VAL A 669 22.90 -15.96 -20.23
C VAL A 669 21.55 -16.68 -20.15
N ILE A 670 21.56 -17.94 -19.74
CA ILE A 670 20.35 -18.74 -19.54
C ILE A 670 19.95 -18.72 -18.07
N GLY A 671 18.79 -18.14 -17.76
CA GLY A 671 18.27 -18.09 -16.40
C GLY A 671 17.39 -16.86 -16.15
N GLY A 672 16.86 -16.75 -14.94
CA GLY A 672 16.05 -15.60 -14.53
C GLY A 672 16.10 -15.29 -13.03
N GLY A 673 17.03 -15.90 -12.29
CA GLY A 673 17.27 -15.61 -10.86
C GLY A 673 18.36 -14.55 -10.66
N ASN A 674 18.62 -14.14 -9.41
CA ASN A 674 19.60 -13.09 -9.10
C ASN A 674 21.00 -13.43 -9.66
N THR A 675 21.43 -14.70 -9.57
CA THR A 675 22.69 -15.16 -10.19
C THR A 675 22.72 -14.90 -11.70
N ALA A 676 21.60 -15.03 -12.41
CA ALA A 676 21.52 -14.76 -13.84
C ALA A 676 21.66 -13.25 -14.14
N MET A 677 21.09 -12.39 -13.27
CA MET A 677 21.23 -10.94 -13.39
C MET A 677 22.67 -10.50 -13.14
N ASP A 678 23.30 -10.95 -12.06
CA ASP A 678 24.72 -10.67 -11.77
C ASP A 678 25.62 -11.17 -12.90
N THR A 679 25.34 -12.36 -13.44
CA THR A 679 26.07 -12.94 -14.59
C THR A 679 25.93 -12.07 -15.83
N ALA A 680 24.71 -11.65 -16.18
CA ALA A 680 24.47 -10.82 -17.36
C ALA A 680 25.13 -9.44 -17.24
N ARG A 681 25.05 -8.83 -16.06
CA ARG A 681 25.65 -7.52 -15.75
C ARG A 681 27.18 -7.58 -15.74
N ALA A 682 27.77 -8.66 -15.23
CA ALA A 682 29.20 -8.90 -15.29
C ALA A 682 29.67 -9.16 -16.72
N ALA A 683 28.97 -10.02 -17.47
CA ALA A 683 29.27 -10.28 -18.88
C ALA A 683 29.21 -8.99 -19.72
N LYS A 684 28.25 -8.10 -19.45
CA LYS A 684 28.11 -6.83 -20.15
C LYS A 684 29.25 -5.85 -19.86
N ARG A 685 29.85 -5.91 -18.66
CA ARG A 685 31.03 -5.15 -18.26
C ARG A 685 32.36 -5.78 -18.72
N ASN A 686 32.33 -7.01 -19.23
CA ASN A 686 33.54 -7.71 -19.65
C ASN A 686 34.12 -7.09 -20.93
N ALA A 687 35.44 -6.96 -20.99
CA ALA A 687 36.13 -6.39 -22.14
C ALA A 687 35.81 -7.18 -23.43
N GLY A 688 35.46 -6.45 -24.50
CA GLY A 688 35.21 -7.02 -25.83
C GLY A 688 33.79 -7.52 -26.08
N VAL A 689 32.90 -7.52 -25.07
CA VAL A 689 31.48 -7.89 -25.24
C VAL A 689 30.68 -6.70 -25.78
N GLU A 690 29.94 -6.92 -26.87
CA GLU A 690 29.07 -5.91 -27.48
C GLU A 690 27.61 -6.12 -27.05
N HIS A 691 27.12 -7.37 -27.11
CA HIS A 691 25.74 -7.72 -26.77
C HIS A 691 25.67 -8.82 -25.70
N VAL A 692 24.75 -8.65 -24.75
CA VAL A 692 24.37 -9.68 -23.79
C VAL A 692 22.89 -9.94 -23.89
N TYR A 693 22.51 -11.18 -24.18
CA TYR A 693 21.12 -11.62 -24.25
C TYR A 693 20.79 -12.51 -23.05
N LEU A 694 19.77 -12.13 -22.27
CA LEU A 694 19.24 -12.96 -21.20
C LEU A 694 18.04 -13.75 -21.71
N ILE A 695 18.18 -15.07 -21.80
CA ILE A 695 17.13 -15.97 -22.29
C ILE A 695 16.36 -16.56 -21.11
N TYR A 696 15.04 -16.36 -21.15
CA TYR A 696 14.14 -16.90 -20.16
C TYR A 696 12.87 -17.46 -20.81
N ARG A 697 12.46 -18.65 -20.37
CA ARG A 697 11.31 -19.38 -20.96
C ARG A 697 9.94 -18.75 -20.67
N ARG A 698 9.86 -17.74 -19.80
CA ARG A 698 8.65 -16.96 -19.48
C ARG A 698 8.93 -15.48 -19.72
N THR A 699 7.97 -14.62 -19.40
CA THR A 699 8.19 -13.18 -19.34
C THR A 699 8.91 -12.76 -18.05
N ARG A 700 9.49 -11.56 -18.06
CA ARG A 700 10.19 -10.86 -16.99
C ARG A 700 9.35 -10.74 -15.73
N ARG A 701 8.03 -10.62 -15.88
CA ARG A 701 7.04 -10.65 -14.78
C ARG A 701 7.15 -11.90 -13.91
N TYR A 702 7.62 -13.02 -14.47
CA TYR A 702 7.75 -14.31 -13.78
C TYR A 702 9.21 -14.72 -13.51
N MET A 703 10.19 -13.85 -13.80
CA MET A 703 11.58 -14.11 -13.43
C MET A 703 11.71 -14.19 -11.90
N PRO A 704 12.46 -15.16 -11.34
CA PRO A 704 12.71 -15.20 -9.90
C PRO A 704 13.50 -14.01 -9.35
N ALA A 705 14.39 -13.39 -10.13
CA ALA A 705 15.30 -12.32 -9.69
C ALA A 705 14.56 -11.09 -9.20
N ASP A 706 14.99 -10.43 -8.12
CA ASP A 706 14.34 -9.23 -7.59
C ASP A 706 14.18 -8.15 -8.67
N GLU A 707 13.10 -7.36 -8.63
CA GLU A 707 12.81 -6.37 -9.67
C GLU A 707 13.94 -5.35 -9.85
N GLU A 708 14.54 -4.92 -8.74
CA GLU A 708 15.72 -4.04 -8.74
C GLU A 708 16.84 -4.61 -9.62
N GLU A 709 17.10 -5.93 -9.55
CA GLU A 709 18.11 -6.60 -10.37
C GLU A 709 17.74 -6.61 -11.86
N LEU A 710 16.46 -6.72 -12.18
CA LEU A 710 15.98 -6.65 -13.56
C LEU A 710 16.17 -5.25 -14.14
N VAL A 711 15.83 -4.21 -13.37
CA VAL A 711 15.99 -2.81 -13.76
C VAL A 711 17.46 -2.49 -14.00
N MET A 712 18.34 -2.84 -13.05
CA MET A 712 19.79 -2.62 -13.21
C MET A 712 20.38 -3.36 -14.40
N ALA A 713 19.89 -4.57 -14.73
CA ALA A 713 20.37 -5.31 -15.90
C ALA A 713 19.97 -4.61 -17.20
N LEU A 714 18.76 -4.07 -17.29
CA LEU A 714 18.31 -3.29 -18.45
C LEU A 714 19.10 -1.98 -18.58
N GLU A 715 19.37 -1.27 -17.48
CA GLU A 715 20.19 -0.05 -17.45
C GLU A 715 21.62 -0.31 -17.93
N ASP A 716 22.18 -1.47 -17.60
CA ASP A 716 23.49 -1.92 -18.11
C ASP A 716 23.46 -2.26 -19.62
N GLY A 717 22.27 -2.34 -20.23
CA GLY A 717 22.08 -2.67 -21.64
C GLY A 717 22.03 -4.17 -21.93
N VAL A 718 21.57 -4.98 -20.97
CA VAL A 718 21.24 -6.40 -21.19
C VAL A 718 19.90 -6.49 -21.94
N GLU A 719 19.84 -7.29 -22.99
CA GLU A 719 18.62 -7.51 -23.76
C GLU A 719 17.88 -8.77 -23.28
N PHE A 720 16.66 -8.61 -22.75
CA PHE A 720 15.84 -9.74 -22.36
C PHE A 720 15.16 -10.38 -23.58
N LYS A 721 15.45 -11.65 -23.84
CA LYS A 721 14.78 -12.48 -24.84
C LYS A 721 13.85 -13.45 -24.12
N GLU A 722 12.66 -12.94 -23.83
CA GLU A 722 11.58 -13.63 -23.11
C GLU A 722 10.95 -14.73 -23.98
N LEU A 723 10.27 -15.67 -23.33
CA LEU A 723 9.55 -16.76 -23.98
C LEU A 723 10.42 -17.62 -24.92
N LEU A 724 11.70 -17.80 -24.58
CA LEU A 724 12.62 -18.64 -25.34
C LEU A 724 13.18 -19.79 -24.47
N SER A 725 13.25 -20.99 -25.03
CA SER A 725 13.89 -22.16 -24.41
C SER A 725 15.07 -22.65 -25.25
N PRO A 726 16.30 -22.72 -24.69
CA PRO A 726 17.50 -23.10 -25.45
C PRO A 726 17.52 -24.58 -25.81
N VAL A 727 18.09 -24.91 -26.97
CA VAL A 727 18.20 -26.29 -27.48
C VAL A 727 19.64 -26.65 -27.84
N LYS A 728 20.30 -25.87 -28.71
CA LYS A 728 21.67 -26.15 -29.19
C LYS A 728 22.43 -24.90 -29.61
N LEU A 729 23.76 -24.93 -29.47
CA LEU A 729 24.67 -23.85 -29.84
C LEU A 729 25.58 -24.31 -30.99
N GLU A 730 25.47 -23.68 -32.16
CA GLU A 730 26.25 -24.01 -33.35
C GLU A 730 26.57 -22.75 -34.16
N ASN A 731 27.77 -22.69 -34.77
CA ASN A 731 28.19 -21.61 -35.67
C ASN A 731 28.04 -20.18 -35.08
N GLY A 732 28.28 -20.00 -33.78
CA GLY A 732 28.16 -18.69 -33.11
C GLY A 732 26.70 -18.24 -32.89
N GLN A 733 25.74 -19.17 -32.93
CA GLN A 733 24.33 -18.88 -32.69
C GLN A 733 23.67 -19.96 -31.82
N LEU A 734 22.79 -19.52 -30.93
CA LEU A 734 21.98 -20.38 -30.07
C LEU A 734 20.58 -20.56 -30.66
N PHE A 735 20.22 -21.80 -30.95
CA PHE A 735 18.90 -22.20 -31.39
C PHE A 735 17.95 -22.33 -30.19
N CYS A 736 16.82 -21.64 -30.27
CA CYS A 736 15.78 -21.63 -29.23
C CYS A 736 14.41 -21.96 -29.80
N LYS A 737 13.58 -22.63 -29.00
CA LYS A 737 12.15 -22.76 -29.25
C LYS A 737 11.40 -21.57 -28.67
N VAL A 738 10.38 -21.10 -29.39
CA VAL A 738 9.46 -20.07 -28.92
C VAL A 738 8.40 -20.69 -28.02
N MET A 739 8.17 -20.04 -26.89
CA MET A 739 7.24 -20.46 -25.85
C MET A 739 6.03 -19.52 -25.80
N GLN A 740 4.94 -19.98 -25.22
CA GLN A 740 3.81 -19.14 -24.82
C GLN A 740 3.38 -19.47 -23.39
N LEU A 741 2.79 -18.49 -22.69
CA LEU A 741 2.30 -18.69 -21.33
C LEU A 741 1.00 -19.52 -21.33
N SER A 742 0.94 -20.55 -20.49
CA SER A 742 -0.25 -21.37 -20.25
C SER A 742 -0.92 -21.02 -18.91
N ASP A 743 -1.89 -21.82 -18.47
CA ASP A 743 -2.54 -21.65 -17.16
C ASP A 743 -1.55 -21.69 -15.98
N TYR A 744 -2.01 -21.20 -14.83
CA TYR A 744 -1.23 -21.21 -13.59
C TYR A 744 -0.88 -22.64 -13.16
N ASP A 745 0.39 -22.83 -12.79
CA ASP A 745 0.88 -24.04 -12.16
C ASP A 745 0.68 -23.99 -10.63
N VAL A 746 0.95 -25.11 -9.94
CA VAL A 746 0.84 -25.24 -8.48
C VAL A 746 1.73 -24.28 -7.68
N SER A 747 2.71 -23.63 -8.33
CA SER A 747 3.56 -22.61 -7.71
C SER A 747 3.00 -21.20 -7.83
N GLY A 748 1.83 -21.04 -8.46
CA GLY A 748 1.20 -19.75 -8.70
C GLY A 748 1.83 -18.97 -9.87
N ARG A 749 2.62 -19.62 -10.73
CA ARG A 749 3.19 -19.02 -11.94
C ARG A 749 2.51 -19.57 -13.17
N ARG A 750 2.43 -18.80 -14.25
CA ARG A 750 1.94 -19.34 -15.53
C ARG A 750 2.90 -20.43 -16.03
N GLY A 751 2.35 -21.57 -16.44
CA GLY A 751 3.09 -22.61 -17.15
C GLY A 751 3.57 -22.12 -18.52
N VAL A 752 4.29 -22.97 -19.25
CA VAL A 752 4.76 -22.65 -20.60
C VAL A 752 4.54 -23.83 -21.54
N THR A 753 4.12 -23.54 -22.77
CA THR A 753 3.99 -24.52 -23.86
C THR A 753 4.77 -24.05 -25.08
N GLU A 754 5.27 -25.00 -25.87
CA GLU A 754 5.97 -24.69 -27.12
C GLU A 754 4.96 -24.25 -28.20
N THR A 755 5.29 -23.23 -29.00
CA THR A 755 4.43 -22.78 -30.11
C THR A 755 4.66 -23.54 -31.41
N GLY A 756 5.78 -24.28 -31.50
CA GLY A 756 6.27 -24.88 -32.75
C GLY A 756 7.18 -23.94 -33.56
N GLU A 757 7.27 -22.67 -33.20
CA GLU A 757 8.19 -21.71 -33.82
C GLU A 757 9.59 -21.78 -33.18
N THR A 758 10.60 -21.37 -33.95
CA THR A 758 12.01 -21.42 -33.52
C THR A 758 12.76 -20.18 -33.97
N VAL A 759 13.81 -19.81 -33.23
CA VAL A 759 14.62 -18.62 -33.50
C VAL A 759 16.09 -18.88 -33.20
N TRP A 760 16.98 -18.17 -33.90
CA TRP A 760 18.42 -18.16 -33.66
C TRP A 760 18.83 -16.84 -33.00
N VAL A 761 19.63 -16.92 -31.94
CA VAL A 761 20.16 -15.76 -31.21
C VAL A 761 21.69 -15.76 -31.33
N PRO A 762 22.36 -14.67 -31.73
CA PRO A 762 23.83 -14.59 -31.77
C PRO A 762 24.44 -14.93 -30.39
N ALA A 763 25.43 -15.83 -30.37
CA ALA A 763 26.03 -16.34 -29.15
C ALA A 763 27.42 -16.94 -29.42
N ASP A 764 28.48 -16.21 -29.10
CA ASP A 764 29.84 -16.74 -29.06
C ASP A 764 30.06 -17.60 -27.80
N THR A 765 29.48 -17.15 -26.68
CA THR A 765 29.50 -17.88 -25.40
C THR A 765 28.09 -17.99 -24.81
N VAL A 766 27.77 -19.16 -24.25
CA VAL A 766 26.55 -19.39 -23.46
C VAL A 766 26.93 -19.66 -22.02
N ILE A 767 26.33 -18.91 -21.08
CA ILE A 767 26.53 -19.07 -19.64
C ILE A 767 25.22 -19.56 -19.02
N ALA A 768 25.27 -20.66 -18.28
CA ALA A 768 24.10 -21.26 -17.63
C ALA A 768 24.03 -20.87 -16.15
N ALA A 769 22.96 -20.18 -15.77
CA ALA A 769 22.60 -19.80 -14.40
C ALA A 769 21.32 -20.54 -13.96
N VAL A 770 21.36 -21.89 -14.00
CA VAL A 770 20.21 -22.78 -13.76
C VAL A 770 20.10 -23.31 -12.32
N GLY A 771 20.77 -22.65 -11.36
CA GLY A 771 20.68 -22.90 -9.92
C GLY A 771 21.64 -23.96 -9.38
N GLU A 772 21.88 -23.91 -8.07
CA GLU A 772 22.82 -24.77 -7.35
C GLU A 772 22.12 -25.83 -6.48
N LYS A 773 22.88 -26.86 -6.11
CA LYS A 773 22.41 -28.01 -5.32
C LYS A 773 23.26 -28.20 -4.07
N VAL A 774 22.64 -28.83 -3.07
CA VAL A 774 23.28 -29.20 -1.81
C VAL A 774 24.30 -30.34 -2.02
N PRO A 775 25.33 -30.46 -1.16
CA PRO A 775 26.40 -31.45 -1.30
C PRO A 775 25.98 -32.83 -0.76
N THR A 776 25.00 -33.47 -1.41
CA THR A 776 24.39 -34.74 -1.00
C THR A 776 25.42 -35.83 -0.66
N ASP A 777 26.41 -36.04 -1.53
CA ASP A 777 27.39 -37.12 -1.37
C ASP A 777 28.25 -36.90 -0.11
N TRP A 778 28.58 -35.64 0.19
CA TRP A 778 29.35 -35.28 1.38
C TRP A 778 28.54 -35.48 2.66
N TYR A 779 27.23 -35.18 2.64
CA TYR A 779 26.33 -35.46 3.75
C TYR A 779 26.23 -36.97 4.04
N GLN A 780 26.04 -37.78 2.99
CA GLN A 780 25.96 -39.23 3.12
C GLN A 780 27.28 -39.85 3.60
N ALA A 781 28.42 -39.38 3.10
CA ALA A 781 29.74 -39.82 3.53
C ALA A 781 30.00 -39.55 5.03
N ASN A 782 29.35 -38.53 5.59
CA ASN A 782 29.40 -38.19 7.01
C ASN A 782 28.25 -38.80 7.83
N GLY A 783 27.51 -39.76 7.27
CA GLY A 783 26.47 -40.52 7.97
C GLY A 783 25.17 -39.76 8.22
N LEU A 784 24.93 -38.64 7.52
CA LEU A 784 23.72 -37.84 7.68
C LEU A 784 22.59 -38.31 6.75
N ALA A 785 21.37 -38.35 7.28
CA ALA A 785 20.20 -38.76 6.52
C ALA A 785 19.74 -37.65 5.55
N VAL A 786 19.47 -38.03 4.30
CA VAL A 786 19.00 -37.14 3.24
C VAL A 786 17.71 -37.65 2.60
N SER A 787 16.89 -36.73 2.11
CA SER A 787 15.69 -36.99 1.32
C SER A 787 16.02 -37.50 -0.09
N GLU A 788 14.99 -37.95 -0.82
CA GLU A 788 15.12 -38.37 -2.23
C GLU A 788 15.71 -37.29 -3.15
N LYS A 789 15.55 -36.02 -2.78
CA LYS A 789 16.13 -34.87 -3.51
C LYS A 789 17.53 -34.49 -3.03
N GLY A 790 18.13 -35.29 -2.14
CA GLY A 790 19.48 -35.09 -1.59
C GLY A 790 19.58 -34.06 -0.46
N ARG A 791 18.47 -33.50 0.00
CA ARG A 791 18.43 -32.50 1.09
C ARG A 791 18.47 -33.17 2.46
N LEU A 792 19.20 -32.60 3.42
CA LEU A 792 19.24 -33.10 4.81
C LEU A 792 17.85 -33.20 5.42
N TYR A 793 17.60 -34.27 6.18
CA TYR A 793 16.49 -34.29 7.14
C TYR A 793 16.90 -33.51 8.37
N VAL A 794 16.14 -32.45 8.67
CA VAL A 794 16.36 -31.60 9.85
C VAL A 794 15.05 -31.39 10.61
N ASP A 795 15.16 -31.20 11.91
CA ASP A 795 14.05 -30.70 12.72
C ASP A 795 13.75 -29.24 12.33
N GLU A 796 12.50 -28.94 12.00
CA GLU A 796 12.14 -27.61 11.47
C GLU A 796 12.28 -26.49 12.51
N LYS A 797 12.31 -26.77 13.82
CA LYS A 797 12.41 -25.73 14.88
C LYS A 797 13.84 -25.47 15.31
N THR A 798 14.70 -26.48 15.24
CA THR A 798 16.07 -26.42 15.76
C THR A 798 17.13 -26.53 14.67
N LEU A 799 16.76 -26.99 13.47
CA LEU A 799 17.65 -27.33 12.36
C LEU A 799 18.69 -28.41 12.69
N LYS A 800 18.42 -29.22 13.73
CA LYS A 800 19.20 -30.39 14.11
C LYS A 800 19.04 -31.49 13.06
N THR A 801 20.14 -32.13 12.67
CA THR A 801 20.15 -33.21 11.67
C THR A 801 19.79 -34.57 12.31
N SER A 802 20.03 -35.67 11.59
CA SER A 802 19.92 -37.03 12.12
C SER A 802 20.97 -37.39 13.19
N ASP A 803 22.03 -36.59 13.34
CA ASP A 803 22.99 -36.68 14.46
C ASP A 803 22.65 -35.60 15.49
N ASP A 804 22.49 -35.99 16.75
CA ASP A 804 22.05 -35.12 17.85
C ASP A 804 23.02 -33.95 18.16
N ASN A 805 24.26 -34.04 17.69
CA ASN A 805 25.29 -33.02 17.88
C ASN A 805 25.59 -32.24 16.61
N VAL A 806 24.89 -32.48 15.51
CA VAL A 806 25.13 -31.85 14.21
C VAL A 806 23.88 -31.10 13.74
N TYR A 807 24.09 -29.84 13.34
CA TYR A 807 23.07 -28.89 12.90
C TYR A 807 23.43 -28.37 11.51
N ALA A 808 22.47 -27.90 10.72
CA ALA A 808 22.73 -27.31 9.41
C ALA A 808 22.05 -25.95 9.24
N ALA A 809 22.69 -25.03 8.53
CA ALA A 809 22.18 -23.66 8.32
C ALA A 809 22.50 -23.12 6.92
N GLY A 810 21.67 -22.20 6.43
CA GLY A 810 21.83 -21.53 5.14
C GLY A 810 21.60 -22.45 3.94
N ASP A 811 22.23 -22.12 2.81
CA ASP A 811 21.96 -22.78 1.52
C ASP A 811 22.17 -24.30 1.51
N GLY A 812 22.96 -24.82 2.46
CA GLY A 812 23.19 -26.26 2.62
C GLY A 812 21.94 -27.06 3.01
N LEU A 813 20.87 -26.40 3.50
CA LEU A 813 19.61 -27.02 3.85
C LEU A 813 18.78 -27.42 2.63
N TYR A 814 18.42 -26.43 1.80
CA TYR A 814 17.42 -26.58 0.74
C TYR A 814 17.92 -26.18 -0.67
N GLY A 815 19.11 -25.61 -0.77
CA GLY A 815 19.61 -24.88 -1.94
C GLY A 815 19.68 -23.37 -1.69
N PRO A 816 19.99 -22.57 -2.72
CA PRO A 816 20.20 -21.12 -2.60
C PRO A 816 19.06 -20.38 -1.89
N ALA A 817 19.41 -19.62 -0.85
CA ALA A 817 18.53 -18.74 -0.09
C ALA A 817 19.07 -17.29 -0.07
N THR A 818 18.37 -16.37 0.59
CA THR A 818 18.87 -15.00 0.76
C THR A 818 19.84 -14.89 1.94
N VAL A 819 20.75 -13.90 1.91
CA VAL A 819 21.72 -13.65 2.99
C VAL A 819 21.04 -13.53 4.36
N VAL A 820 19.90 -12.84 4.45
CA VAL A 820 19.19 -12.64 5.71
C VAL A 820 18.51 -13.92 6.23
N GLU A 821 18.11 -14.84 5.34
CA GLU A 821 17.63 -16.17 5.74
C GLU A 821 18.76 -17.04 6.27
N ALA A 822 19.95 -16.95 5.68
CA ALA A 822 21.15 -17.61 6.20
C ALA A 822 21.48 -17.13 7.63
N ILE A 823 21.33 -15.83 7.91
CA ILE A 823 21.50 -15.28 9.27
C ILE A 823 20.44 -15.81 10.23
N ARG A 824 19.16 -15.85 9.80
CA ARG A 824 18.06 -16.45 10.59
C ARG A 824 18.40 -17.89 10.99
N ASP A 825 18.86 -18.69 10.05
CA ASP A 825 19.18 -20.09 10.29
C ASP A 825 20.38 -20.23 11.24
N GLY A 826 21.40 -19.39 11.08
CA GLY A 826 22.54 -19.34 11.99
C GLY A 826 22.14 -19.01 13.43
N ARG A 827 21.28 -17.99 13.63
CA ARG A 827 20.74 -17.65 14.96
C ARG A 827 19.92 -18.79 15.55
N LYS A 828 19.03 -19.38 14.75
CA LYS A 828 18.15 -20.47 15.17
C LYS A 828 18.94 -21.70 15.64
N VAL A 829 20.02 -22.06 14.93
CA VAL A 829 20.93 -23.11 15.36
C VAL A 829 21.64 -22.73 16.67
N ALA A 830 22.12 -21.50 16.80
CA ALA A 830 22.79 -21.04 18.01
C ALA A 830 21.87 -21.09 19.24
N GLU A 831 20.62 -20.64 19.11
CA GLU A 831 19.60 -20.69 20.17
C GLU A 831 19.26 -22.13 20.55
N ALA A 832 19.12 -23.03 19.56
CA ALA A 832 18.87 -24.44 19.80
C ALA A 832 20.02 -25.12 20.57
N ILE A 833 21.27 -24.76 20.24
CA ILE A 833 22.45 -25.28 20.93
C ILE A 833 22.57 -24.68 22.35
N ALA A 834 22.34 -23.38 22.51
CA ALA A 834 22.45 -22.69 23.80
C ALA A 834 21.32 -23.06 24.77
N GLY A 835 20.16 -23.48 24.23
CA GLY A 835 18.96 -23.81 24.98
C GLY A 835 18.17 -22.59 25.46
N GLU A 836 18.45 -21.41 24.90
CA GLU A 836 17.85 -20.14 25.28
C GLU A 836 17.78 -19.17 24.09
N VAL A 837 16.97 -18.12 24.23
CA VAL A 837 16.87 -17.05 23.23
C VAL A 837 18.10 -16.16 23.34
N LEU A 838 18.75 -15.87 22.22
CA LEU A 838 20.03 -15.14 22.16
C LEU A 838 19.89 -13.73 21.58
N ALA A 839 18.68 -13.32 21.20
CA ALA A 839 18.37 -11.98 20.73
C ALA A 839 17.12 -11.41 21.41
N CYS A 840 17.17 -10.16 21.85
CA CYS A 840 16.03 -9.44 22.43
C CYS A 840 15.40 -8.43 21.44
N ASP A 841 14.20 -7.97 21.75
CA ASP A 841 13.52 -6.89 21.02
C ASP A 841 13.86 -5.52 21.62
N PHE A 842 14.23 -4.56 20.77
CA PHE A 842 14.41 -3.15 21.11
C PHE A 842 13.19 -2.29 20.72
N ASP A 843 12.01 -2.89 20.65
CA ASP A 843 10.80 -2.16 20.26
C ASP A 843 10.58 -0.97 21.21
N LYS A 844 10.68 0.23 20.66
CA LYS A 844 10.44 1.48 21.39
C LYS A 844 9.33 2.23 20.69
N LEU A 845 8.31 2.64 21.45
CA LEU A 845 7.27 3.49 20.92
C LEU A 845 7.83 4.88 20.64
N ALA A 846 7.51 5.37 19.44
CA ALA A 846 7.81 6.75 19.05
C ALA A 846 6.82 7.71 19.73
N GLU A 847 7.15 9.00 19.77
CA GLU A 847 6.20 10.03 20.17
C GLU A 847 5.05 10.10 19.15
N GLU A 848 3.80 10.05 19.63
CA GLU A 848 2.60 10.02 18.78
C GLU A 848 2.53 11.21 17.82
N GLU A 849 2.84 12.41 18.31
CA GLU A 849 2.86 13.64 17.50
C GLU A 849 3.80 13.52 16.28
N LYS A 850 5.00 12.96 16.48
CA LYS A 850 5.96 12.73 15.40
C LYS A 850 5.46 11.70 14.39
N VAL A 851 4.65 10.73 14.82
CA VAL A 851 4.04 9.74 13.94
C VAL A 851 2.89 10.39 13.15
N TYR A 852 1.94 11.04 13.82
CA TYR A 852 0.80 11.71 13.19
C TYR A 852 1.23 12.81 12.20
N ALA A 853 2.31 13.55 12.46
CA ALA A 853 2.87 14.54 11.55
C ALA A 853 3.25 13.98 10.16
N LYS A 854 3.44 12.67 10.04
CA LYS A 854 3.85 12.00 8.80
C LYS A 854 2.71 11.22 8.13
N ARG A 855 1.61 10.96 8.84
CA ARG A 855 0.46 10.21 8.30
C ARG A 855 -0.38 11.12 7.39
N GLY A 856 -0.82 10.57 6.27
CA GLY A 856 -1.46 11.37 5.21
C GLY A 856 -0.51 12.22 4.35
N VAL A 857 0.80 12.22 4.62
CA VAL A 857 1.78 13.02 3.86
C VAL A 857 2.45 12.17 2.79
N LEU A 858 2.17 12.48 1.52
CA LEU A 858 2.84 11.90 0.37
C LEU A 858 4.17 12.63 0.16
N LYS A 859 5.25 11.88 -0.07
CA LYS A 859 6.59 12.45 -0.19
C LYS A 859 7.49 11.52 -0.95
N GLU A 860 8.17 12.06 -1.96
CA GLU A 860 9.22 11.37 -2.71
C GLU A 860 10.34 10.83 -1.82
N GLU A 861 11.11 9.90 -2.37
CA GLU A 861 12.37 9.45 -1.80
C GLU A 861 13.23 10.63 -1.34
N GLN A 862 13.82 10.48 -0.16
CA GLN A 862 14.72 11.48 0.41
C GLN A 862 16.14 10.95 0.41
N LYS A 863 17.09 11.88 0.36
CA LYS A 863 18.52 11.55 0.48
C LYS A 863 18.94 11.55 1.95
N GLU A 864 19.96 10.76 2.25
CA GLU A 864 20.61 10.71 3.56
C GLU A 864 19.62 10.39 4.70
N THR A 865 19.88 10.88 5.91
CA THR A 865 19.07 10.62 7.12
C THR A 865 17.62 11.07 7.03
N LYS A 866 17.29 11.98 6.10
CA LYS A 866 15.91 12.45 5.89
C LYS A 866 14.99 11.32 5.40
N GLU A 867 15.54 10.26 4.82
CA GLU A 867 14.79 9.08 4.38
C GLU A 867 14.19 8.30 5.54
N ALA A 868 14.92 8.16 6.65
CA ALA A 868 14.37 7.61 7.88
C ALA A 868 13.15 8.41 8.39
N GLY A 869 13.10 9.71 8.06
CA GLY A 869 11.98 10.60 8.31
C GLY A 869 10.66 10.16 7.67
N ARG A 870 10.67 9.36 6.59
CA ARG A 870 9.45 8.83 5.94
C ARG A 870 8.81 7.65 6.69
N CYS A 871 9.52 7.03 7.63
CA CYS A 871 8.97 5.92 8.42
C CYS A 871 7.69 6.35 9.16
N LEU A 872 6.63 5.57 8.96
CA LEU A 872 5.30 5.82 9.52
C LEU A 872 5.14 5.34 10.98
N GLY A 873 6.18 4.76 11.59
CA GLY A 873 6.11 4.32 13.00
C GLY A 873 5.01 3.29 13.29
N CYS A 874 4.78 2.33 12.37
CA CYS A 874 3.61 1.42 12.42
C CYS A 874 3.53 0.53 13.68
N SER A 875 4.65 0.30 14.38
CA SER A 875 4.67 -0.39 15.69
C SER A 875 4.00 0.43 16.79
N THR A 876 4.04 1.76 16.65
CA THR A 876 3.48 2.76 17.58
C THR A 876 2.04 3.07 17.26
N ILE A 877 1.75 3.47 16.01
CA ILE A 877 0.40 3.78 15.56
C ILE A 877 0.22 3.13 14.19
N CYS A 878 -0.66 2.12 14.12
CA CYS A 878 -1.01 1.49 12.84
C CYS A 878 -2.24 2.14 12.22
N GLU A 879 -3.39 2.16 12.90
CA GLU A 879 -4.68 2.80 12.53
C GLU A 879 -5.11 2.77 11.05
N ASN A 880 -4.53 1.91 10.19
CA ASN A 880 -4.83 1.90 8.75
C ASN A 880 -6.33 1.68 8.52
N CYS A 881 -6.95 0.78 9.29
CA CYS A 881 -8.38 0.50 9.17
C CYS A 881 -9.28 1.67 9.59
N VAL A 882 -8.78 2.59 10.43
CA VAL A 882 -9.46 3.83 10.85
C VAL A 882 -9.33 4.87 9.74
N GLU A 883 -8.11 5.08 9.25
CA GLU A 883 -7.80 6.08 8.21
C GLU A 883 -8.51 5.80 6.89
N VAL A 884 -8.57 4.52 6.47
CA VAL A 884 -9.13 4.13 5.18
C VAL A 884 -10.62 3.83 5.21
N CYS A 885 -11.26 3.88 6.39
CA CYS A 885 -12.69 3.64 6.50
C CYS A 885 -13.45 4.91 6.09
N PRO A 886 -14.14 4.90 4.93
CA PRO A 886 -14.80 6.12 4.46
C PRO A 886 -15.88 6.58 5.42
N ASN A 887 -16.61 5.63 6.04
CA ASN A 887 -17.75 5.87 6.94
C ASN A 887 -17.38 6.02 8.41
N ARG A 888 -16.08 5.88 8.75
CA ARG A 888 -15.55 5.96 10.12
C ARG A 888 -16.07 4.90 11.09
N ALA A 889 -16.40 3.71 10.58
CA ALA A 889 -16.82 2.57 11.38
C ALA A 889 -15.70 1.90 12.18
N ASN A 890 -14.42 2.19 11.90
CA ASN A 890 -13.32 1.78 12.79
C ASN A 890 -12.81 3.03 13.52
N ILE A 891 -12.70 2.96 14.84
CA ILE A 891 -12.33 4.10 15.68
C ILE A 891 -11.16 3.71 16.58
N ALA A 892 -10.15 4.57 16.63
CA ALA A 892 -9.06 4.47 17.59
C ALA A 892 -9.49 5.05 18.93
N ILE A 893 -9.29 4.29 20.01
CA ILE A 893 -9.65 4.68 21.38
C ILE A 893 -8.46 4.48 22.32
N GLN A 894 -8.32 5.40 23.27
CA GLN A 894 -7.30 5.34 24.32
C GLN A 894 -7.88 4.62 25.54
N VAL A 895 -7.49 3.36 25.75
CA VAL A 895 -7.95 2.56 26.88
C VAL A 895 -6.97 2.72 28.04
N PRO A 896 -7.40 3.17 29.23
CA PRO A 896 -6.50 3.39 30.36
C PRO A 896 -5.70 2.14 30.74
N GLY A 897 -4.40 2.33 30.96
CA GLY A 897 -3.47 1.25 31.32
C GLY A 897 -3.11 0.32 30.16
N MET A 898 -3.36 0.73 28.91
CA MET A 898 -2.82 0.09 27.71
C MET A 898 -1.78 0.99 27.07
N GLU A 899 -0.69 0.39 26.58
CA GLU A 899 0.44 1.14 25.99
C GLU A 899 0.08 1.70 24.60
N LYS A 900 -0.77 0.99 23.87
CA LYS A 900 -1.18 1.33 22.50
C LYS A 900 -2.65 1.75 22.47
N HIS A 901 -3.00 2.58 21.51
CA HIS A 901 -4.40 2.78 21.16
C HIS A 901 -5.03 1.44 20.75
N GLN A 902 -6.30 1.30 21.07
CA GLN A 902 -7.10 0.15 20.69
C GLN A 902 -8.05 0.56 19.56
N ILE A 903 -8.47 -0.42 18.77
CA ILE A 903 -9.39 -0.18 17.66
C ILE A 903 -10.69 -0.90 17.96
N ILE A 904 -11.79 -0.14 17.99
CA ILE A 904 -13.15 -0.67 18.05
C ILE A 904 -13.83 -0.54 16.69
N HIS A 905 -14.64 -1.53 16.34
CA HIS A 905 -15.54 -1.47 15.19
C HIS A 905 -16.94 -1.02 15.64
N VAL A 906 -17.58 -0.12 14.91
CA VAL A 906 -18.94 0.39 15.19
C VAL A 906 -19.85 -0.07 14.07
N ASP A 907 -20.74 -1.02 14.40
CA ASP A 907 -21.51 -1.79 13.41
C ASP A 907 -22.43 -0.89 12.56
N TYR A 908 -23.20 -0.01 13.20
CA TYR A 908 -24.19 0.84 12.53
C TYR A 908 -23.59 1.90 11.58
N LEU A 909 -22.26 2.11 11.60
CA LEU A 909 -21.57 2.99 10.64
C LEU A 909 -21.00 2.19 9.45
N CYS A 910 -21.02 0.87 9.51
CA CYS A 910 -20.36 -0.01 8.55
C CYS A 910 -21.33 -0.49 7.47
N ASN A 911 -20.97 -0.25 6.22
CA ASN A 911 -21.61 -0.87 5.06
C ASN A 911 -20.80 -2.05 4.52
N GLU A 912 -19.84 -2.59 5.27
CA GLU A 912 -19.01 -3.71 4.80
C GLU A 912 -18.32 -3.50 3.44
N CYS A 913 -18.01 -2.25 3.05
CA CYS A 913 -17.34 -1.98 1.77
C CYS A 913 -16.02 -2.74 1.59
N GLY A 914 -15.43 -3.22 2.69
CA GLY A 914 -14.26 -4.08 2.69
C GLY A 914 -12.93 -3.33 2.57
N ASN A 915 -12.93 -2.01 2.43
CA ASN A 915 -11.69 -1.26 2.20
C ASN A 915 -10.66 -1.44 3.33
N CYS A 916 -11.10 -1.55 4.59
CA CYS A 916 -10.21 -1.82 5.72
C CYS A 916 -9.53 -3.21 5.66
N LYS A 917 -10.12 -4.19 4.96
CA LYS A 917 -9.48 -5.49 4.69
C LYS A 917 -8.25 -5.32 3.81
N SER A 918 -8.30 -4.45 2.81
CA SER A 918 -7.20 -4.24 1.85
C SER A 918 -5.92 -3.75 2.54
N PHE A 919 -6.05 -2.86 3.53
CA PHE A 919 -4.91 -2.19 4.18
C PHE A 919 -4.53 -2.75 5.55
N CYS A 920 -5.31 -3.69 6.11
CA CYS A 920 -4.92 -4.38 7.33
C CYS A 920 -3.63 -5.20 7.06
N PRO A 921 -2.55 -5.01 7.84
CA PRO A 921 -1.32 -5.78 7.66
C PRO A 921 -1.50 -7.26 7.99
N TYR A 922 -2.54 -7.63 8.75
CA TYR A 922 -2.91 -9.01 9.01
C TYR A 922 -3.71 -9.60 7.85
N SER A 923 -3.75 -10.93 7.75
CA SER A 923 -4.65 -11.64 6.84
C SER A 923 -6.09 -11.66 7.38
N SER A 924 -6.61 -10.47 7.68
CA SER A 924 -7.89 -10.23 8.35
C SER A 924 -8.67 -9.10 7.69
N ALA A 925 -9.96 -9.06 8.00
CA ALA A 925 -10.92 -8.03 7.66
C ALA A 925 -11.37 -7.33 8.95
N PRO A 926 -10.84 -6.14 9.29
CA PRO A 926 -11.15 -5.48 10.56
C PRO A 926 -12.64 -5.32 10.87
N TYR A 927 -13.48 -5.08 9.86
CA TYR A 927 -14.94 -4.98 10.01
C TYR A 927 -15.62 -6.30 10.44
N LEU A 928 -14.96 -7.45 10.27
CA LEU A 928 -15.43 -8.77 10.71
C LEU A 928 -14.73 -9.24 11.99
N ASP A 929 -13.46 -8.86 12.15
CA ASP A 929 -12.55 -9.50 13.10
C ASP A 929 -12.30 -8.68 14.38
N LYS A 930 -12.56 -7.37 14.36
CA LYS A 930 -12.35 -6.51 15.54
C LYS A 930 -13.53 -6.55 16.48
N PHE A 931 -13.26 -6.20 17.75
CA PHE A 931 -14.29 -6.13 18.77
C PHE A 931 -15.30 -5.04 18.38
N THR A 932 -16.57 -5.41 18.32
CA THR A 932 -17.65 -4.59 17.74
C THR A 932 -18.54 -3.98 18.83
N LEU A 933 -18.81 -2.68 18.73
CA LEU A 933 -19.93 -2.01 19.37
C LEU A 933 -21.16 -2.17 18.48
N PHE A 934 -22.20 -2.78 19.03
CA PHE A 934 -23.51 -2.89 18.42
C PHE A 934 -24.45 -1.83 19.01
N GLU A 935 -25.31 -1.24 18.16
CA GLU A 935 -26.33 -0.29 18.61
C GLU A 935 -27.37 -1.03 19.47
N THR A 936 -27.90 -2.15 18.97
CA THR A 936 -28.91 -2.94 19.67
C THR A 936 -28.54 -4.41 19.85
N GLU A 937 -29.28 -5.11 20.70
CA GLU A 937 -29.20 -6.57 20.82
C GLU A 937 -29.54 -7.29 19.50
N ALA A 938 -30.44 -6.70 18.68
CA ALA A 938 -30.85 -7.27 17.40
C ALA A 938 -29.73 -7.18 16.36
N ASP A 939 -29.00 -6.07 16.31
CA ASP A 939 -27.83 -5.92 15.41
C ASP A 939 -26.75 -6.94 15.76
N MET A 940 -26.52 -7.13 17.06
CA MET A 940 -25.61 -8.14 17.57
C MET A 940 -26.06 -9.55 17.13
N GLU A 941 -27.35 -9.88 17.18
CA GLU A 941 -27.90 -11.16 16.72
C GLU A 941 -27.78 -11.37 15.21
N ASN A 942 -27.88 -10.29 14.43
CA ASN A 942 -27.66 -10.30 12.98
C ASN A 942 -26.18 -10.36 12.59
N SER A 943 -25.26 -10.19 13.53
CA SER A 943 -23.80 -10.25 13.32
C SER A 943 -23.19 -11.55 13.87
N LYS A 944 -22.03 -11.93 13.33
CA LYS A 944 -21.18 -13.00 13.90
C LYS A 944 -20.00 -12.47 14.70
N ASN A 945 -19.79 -11.15 14.70
CA ASN A 945 -18.63 -10.54 15.33
C ASN A 945 -18.68 -10.72 16.85
N GLN A 946 -17.48 -10.71 17.45
CA GLN A 946 -17.31 -10.59 18.90
C GLN A 946 -17.47 -9.12 19.27
N GLY A 947 -18.17 -8.84 20.37
CA GLY A 947 -18.54 -7.46 20.67
C GLY A 947 -19.52 -7.31 21.80
N PHE A 948 -20.12 -6.14 21.91
CA PHE A 948 -21.08 -5.81 22.96
C PHE A 948 -22.13 -4.81 22.49
N ALA A 949 -23.31 -4.89 23.09
CA ALA A 949 -24.37 -3.90 23.05
C ALA A 949 -24.58 -3.35 24.47
N VAL A 950 -24.71 -2.03 24.59
CA VAL A 950 -24.94 -1.37 25.88
C VAL A 950 -26.43 -1.44 26.19
N LEU A 951 -26.79 -2.05 27.32
CA LEU A 951 -28.18 -2.21 27.75
C LEU A 951 -28.63 -1.08 28.67
N ASP A 952 -27.70 -0.55 29.46
CA ASP A 952 -27.92 0.54 30.40
C ASP A 952 -26.61 1.32 30.55
N GLN A 953 -26.63 2.58 30.12
CA GLN A 953 -25.46 3.45 30.06
C GLN A 953 -25.01 3.94 31.45
N GLU A 954 -25.95 4.13 32.39
CA GLU A 954 -25.64 4.62 33.75
C GLU A 954 -24.91 3.56 34.56
N THR A 955 -25.40 2.32 34.51
CA THR A 955 -24.81 1.17 35.19
C THR A 955 -23.71 0.49 34.36
N ARG A 956 -23.57 0.87 33.08
CA ARG A 956 -22.62 0.30 32.10
C ARG A 956 -22.84 -1.20 31.91
N ARG A 957 -24.09 -1.64 32.04
CA ARG A 957 -24.50 -3.03 31.88
C ARG A 957 -24.57 -3.36 30.40
N CYS A 958 -23.80 -4.35 29.96
CA CYS A 958 -23.65 -4.69 28.54
C CYS A 958 -23.99 -6.15 28.26
N LYS A 959 -24.64 -6.43 27.13
CA LYS A 959 -24.68 -7.78 26.55
C LYS A 959 -23.40 -7.99 25.74
N VAL A 960 -22.62 -9.00 26.08
CA VAL A 960 -21.31 -9.27 25.45
C VAL A 960 -21.32 -10.62 24.77
N ARG A 961 -20.74 -10.71 23.56
CA ARG A 961 -20.43 -11.95 22.86
C ARG A 961 -18.92 -12.11 22.75
N PHE A 962 -18.42 -13.19 23.32
CA PHE A 962 -17.01 -13.53 23.31
C PHE A 962 -16.83 -15.03 23.14
N PHE A 963 -16.00 -15.45 22.17
CA PHE A 963 -15.84 -16.85 21.76
C PHE A 963 -17.17 -17.61 21.57
N GLY A 964 -18.15 -16.97 20.92
CA GLY A 964 -19.46 -17.55 20.62
C GLY A 964 -20.41 -17.67 21.83
N LYS A 965 -20.01 -17.26 23.03
CA LYS A 965 -20.87 -17.23 24.23
C LYS A 965 -21.39 -15.81 24.45
N THR A 966 -22.68 -15.71 24.77
CA THR A 966 -23.34 -14.45 25.12
C THR A 966 -23.64 -14.40 26.61
N PHE A 967 -23.32 -13.30 27.28
CA PHE A 967 -23.58 -13.08 28.70
C PHE A 967 -23.76 -11.60 29.01
N ILE A 968 -24.26 -11.29 30.22
CA ILE A 968 -24.31 -9.92 30.74
C ILE A 968 -23.01 -9.61 31.46
N TRP A 969 -22.37 -8.52 31.08
CA TRP A 969 -21.18 -7.98 31.71
C TRP A 969 -21.52 -6.69 32.44
N GLU A 970 -21.00 -6.57 33.65
CA GLU A 970 -21.11 -5.40 34.53
C GLU A 970 -19.71 -5.14 35.11
N PRO A 971 -19.28 -3.88 35.31
CA PRO A 971 -17.97 -3.57 35.88
C PRO A 971 -17.69 -4.27 37.21
N GLU A 972 -18.72 -4.49 38.03
CA GLU A 972 -18.64 -5.13 39.35
C GLU A 972 -18.57 -6.67 39.27
N LYS A 973 -18.84 -7.27 38.10
CA LYS A 973 -18.82 -8.72 37.85
C LYS A 973 -18.02 -9.07 36.58
N PRO A 974 -16.71 -8.79 36.52
CA PRO A 974 -15.94 -8.85 35.28
C PRO A 974 -15.53 -10.26 34.84
N ALA A 975 -15.76 -11.30 35.66
CA ALA A 975 -15.10 -12.61 35.58
C ALA A 975 -15.23 -13.41 34.26
N ALA A 976 -16.11 -12.99 33.35
CA ALA A 976 -16.36 -13.67 32.08
C ALA A 976 -15.57 -13.09 30.88
N LEU A 977 -14.83 -11.98 31.07
CA LEU A 977 -14.15 -11.26 29.99
C LEU A 977 -12.68 -10.93 30.39
N PRO A 978 -11.71 -11.02 29.46
CA PRO A 978 -10.35 -10.50 29.72
C PRO A 978 -10.38 -9.04 30.15
N ASP A 979 -9.55 -8.69 31.14
CA ASP A 979 -9.50 -7.36 31.75
C ASP A 979 -9.37 -6.22 30.72
N GLY A 980 -8.50 -6.36 29.71
CA GLY A 980 -8.33 -5.36 28.66
C GLY A 980 -9.60 -5.10 27.85
N LEU A 981 -10.41 -6.13 27.58
CA LEU A 981 -11.69 -5.97 26.88
C LEU A 981 -12.76 -5.36 27.80
N GLY A 982 -12.75 -5.68 29.10
CA GLY A 982 -13.61 -5.01 30.09
C GLY A 982 -13.30 -3.51 30.20
N ARG A 983 -12.01 -3.17 30.29
CA ARG A 983 -11.55 -1.77 30.26
C ARG A 983 -11.92 -1.06 28.97
N MET A 984 -11.86 -1.75 27.83
CA MET A 984 -12.31 -1.19 26.55
C MET A 984 -13.81 -0.84 26.59
N ILE A 985 -14.68 -1.76 27.04
CA ILE A 985 -16.13 -1.51 27.17
C ILE A 985 -16.37 -0.29 28.08
N GLU A 986 -15.74 -0.26 29.25
CA GLU A 986 -15.88 0.84 30.20
C GLU A 986 -15.40 2.18 29.61
N THR A 987 -14.29 2.16 28.87
CA THR A 987 -13.75 3.35 28.18
C THR A 987 -14.73 3.87 27.14
N VAL A 988 -15.35 2.98 26.35
CA VAL A 988 -16.36 3.38 25.35
C VAL A 988 -17.55 4.03 26.03
N CYS A 989 -18.10 3.39 27.08
CA CYS A 989 -19.24 3.93 27.81
C CYS A 989 -18.92 5.29 28.46
N ARG A 990 -17.71 5.50 28.98
CA ARG A 990 -17.36 6.72 29.73
C ARG A 990 -16.83 7.86 28.84
N ASP A 991 -15.86 7.56 27.98
CA ASP A 991 -15.03 8.56 27.31
C ASP A 991 -15.40 8.75 25.83
N TYR A 992 -16.23 7.86 25.29
CA TYR A 992 -16.72 7.83 23.91
C TYR A 992 -18.24 7.58 23.88
N SER A 993 -18.97 8.09 24.88
CA SER A 993 -20.43 7.88 25.02
C SER A 993 -21.22 8.38 23.81
N TYR A 994 -20.70 9.35 23.06
CA TYR A 994 -21.26 9.82 21.79
C TYR A 994 -21.31 8.74 20.69
N LEU A 995 -20.70 7.57 20.89
CA LEU A 995 -20.84 6.42 19.99
C LEU A 995 -22.08 5.57 20.29
N ILE A 996 -22.69 5.77 21.46
CA ILE A 996 -23.84 5.04 21.98
C ILE A 996 -25.08 5.91 21.75
N ARG A 997 -26.15 5.30 21.26
CA ARG A 997 -27.39 5.99 20.90
C ARG A 997 -28.50 5.69 21.89
#